data_AF-A0AAF5DG92-F1
#
_entry.id   AF-A0AAF5DG92-F1
#
_cell.length_a   1.000
_cell.length_b   1.000
_cell.length_c   1.000
_cell.angle_alpha   90.00
_cell.angle_beta   90.00
_cell.angle_gamma   90.00
#
_symmetry.space_group_name_H-M   'P 1'
#
loop_
_entity.id
_entity.type
_entity.pdbx_description
1 polymer ?
#
loop_
_entity_poly.entity_id
_entity_poly.type
_entity_poly.pdbx_seq_one_letter_code
_entity_poly.pdbx_strand_id
1 'polypeptide(L)'
;KNIKSRFWNYITILVKCFCTDKRLREKNFITDFIMKRSDKEMSPELSALIENEVDYFLTEHKQDSIRNVEIKVSLFDNLLPKTWGSLLLADGVESQFPLIFNIEDYDELREYLKNKFLFLKDTPIPYNIINKCHISNESKKFCIQRELQKSNSGVYLCFPSIAWITSSSIFYGITSFLFPVIGIPVGCLIAALGTMGVYPYLYNSFKQKSEIHFDNVVIDINEIYKKGAQDYFDSCKSIYNLIGKENFGISNVNLMEKRMTNFKYKDMDKKLESKNVRILRNSSIKLFVQIMIRCQMLLSSLKRKALNTGKLNSKRKSKPISRTFKEKADDFIQSPNGTKFKILIFTGTIISYPLGALIMNGPLIKSTFPWRFNITYEIPKKLKELIDEEYHNLLKKENRCERDAVVTFSINNDESEHDSIAKSCLSIRFGAQIALPFYVQFDNIEEATEYCKKNLKSMKFLNEILTIDWDSEKGQKIIKSMVLSDNAKRFLVRRDMYANNGYQSFANRPICWATFTAFSSFLTFAIHNKSKLCNKTALSFAILYPVVFGISWFFGNQWHLFSRYMQDLRGDYQSYEINSDYLNGGREYYLKMLERNRLLRTMMKDGLSKISAAGDIRKLLTPIIRRYDLSNEISKEKNDLEETLTDVLGLLACAISSLFFGSMFVPIKKYNPGDGVFVQWVMGLTIMFVGVIANFFNNFPPFQPFAMWGGFFWAAGNLTAIPIINIIGVTLGMLIWGTVNCVVGWACGRFGLFDTIPSIPKSPFINYIGLIFVIIGGILFSRIKSSSITRTDSQESFGPVDEVDEESNLLNTGSNITETEVININSTKFKDKIAIILSIFAGLCYGITFLPVVYIQSHPKEYPDAPKDAIAFAFSHYTGIFVTTTVFMIIYCIYKKNKPEINNEIILPSIITGVMWSVAQLFVANDALSQAITFPIISMVPGICAALWGVLYFKEITGKENMLLLALAIGITSFGAILVGISKDF
;
A
#
# COMPACT_ATOMS: atom_id res chain seq x y z
N LYS A 1 12.90 8.21 12.11
CA LYS A 1 13.62 7.31 13.05
C LYS A 1 12.69 6.60 14.05
N ASN A 2 11.71 7.28 14.67
CA ASN A 2 10.78 6.68 15.66
C ASN A 2 9.85 5.55 15.13
N ILE A 3 9.43 5.60 13.85
CA ILE A 3 8.57 4.54 13.27
C ILE A 3 9.34 3.22 13.04
N LYS A 4 10.61 3.29 12.59
CA LYS A 4 11.48 2.10 12.48
C LYS A 4 11.67 1.40 13.84
N SER A 5 11.76 2.15 14.94
CA SER A 5 11.88 1.58 16.29
C SER A 5 10.62 0.83 16.75
N ARG A 6 9.41 1.38 16.50
CA ARG A 6 8.16 0.74 16.94
C ARG A 6 7.85 -0.54 16.17
N PHE A 7 8.14 -0.60 14.87
CA PHE A 7 7.93 -1.78 14.03
C PHE A 7 8.80 -2.97 14.48
N TRP A 8 10.08 -2.72 14.81
CA TRP A 8 10.97 -3.77 15.34
C TRP A 8 10.58 -4.25 16.75
N ASN A 9 10.06 -3.36 17.60
CA ASN A 9 9.55 -3.73 18.93
C ASN A 9 8.35 -4.69 18.84
N TYR A 10 7.41 -4.46 17.90
CA TYR A 10 6.23 -5.30 17.73
C TYR A 10 6.59 -6.71 17.23
N ILE A 11 7.50 -6.83 16.26
CA ILE A 11 7.99 -8.13 15.75
C ILE A 11 8.62 -8.93 16.89
N THR A 12 9.40 -8.30 17.75
CA THR A 12 10.07 -8.97 18.89
C THR A 12 9.06 -9.51 19.91
N ILE A 13 7.95 -8.80 20.14
CA ILE A 13 6.86 -9.23 21.04
C ILE A 13 6.10 -10.40 20.42
N LEU A 14 5.76 -10.32 19.12
CA LEU A 14 5.04 -11.36 18.39
C LEU A 14 5.82 -12.68 18.38
N VAL A 15 7.14 -12.61 18.14
CA VAL A 15 8.05 -13.78 18.20
C VAL A 15 8.10 -14.38 19.61
N LYS A 16 8.11 -13.56 20.67
CA LYS A 16 8.05 -14.06 22.06
C LYS A 16 6.73 -14.76 22.38
N CYS A 17 5.60 -14.32 21.83
CA CYS A 17 4.31 -14.98 22.05
C CYS A 17 4.25 -16.35 21.36
N PHE A 18 4.73 -16.46 20.12
CA PHE A 18 4.69 -17.72 19.37
C PHE A 18 5.63 -18.81 19.92
N CYS A 19 6.73 -18.45 20.58
CA CYS A 19 7.74 -19.40 21.07
C CYS A 19 7.47 -19.98 22.48
N THR A 20 6.25 -19.88 23.03
CA THR A 20 5.95 -20.29 24.42
C THR A 20 5.22 -21.62 24.60
N ASP A 21 4.86 -22.36 23.54
CA ASP A 21 4.17 -23.64 23.67
C ASP A 21 5.15 -24.84 23.71
N LYS A 22 5.19 -25.55 24.85
CA LYS A 22 6.07 -26.69 25.14
C LYS A 22 5.60 -28.04 24.56
N ARG A 23 4.53 -28.10 23.76
CA ARG A 23 3.95 -29.38 23.28
C ARG A 23 4.45 -29.88 21.92
N LEU A 24 5.36 -29.18 21.25
CA LEU A 24 5.99 -29.66 20.02
C LEU A 24 7.32 -30.36 20.35
N ARG A 25 7.24 -31.58 20.91
CA ARG A 25 8.39 -32.48 21.07
C ARG A 25 8.09 -33.79 20.38
N GLU A 26 8.62 -33.98 19.18
CA GLU A 26 9.02 -35.30 18.65
C GLU A 26 9.82 -35.09 17.35
N LYS A 27 10.86 -35.91 17.17
CA LYS A 27 11.83 -35.87 16.06
C LYS A 27 11.14 -35.69 14.71
N ASN A 28 11.50 -34.63 13.99
CA ASN A 28 10.90 -34.32 12.71
C ASN A 28 11.68 -35.07 11.60
N PHE A 29 11.04 -36.04 10.94
CA PHE A 29 11.61 -36.82 9.83
C PHE A 29 12.23 -35.93 8.72
N ILE A 30 11.67 -34.73 8.53
CA ILE A 30 12.13 -33.76 7.53
C ILE A 30 13.53 -33.23 7.84
N THR A 31 13.90 -33.03 9.13
CA THR A 31 15.22 -32.50 9.49
C THR A 31 16.33 -33.50 9.17
N ASP A 32 16.08 -34.79 9.42
CA ASP A 32 17.04 -35.86 9.10
C ASP A 32 17.18 -36.08 7.58
N PHE A 33 16.11 -35.84 6.80
CA PHE A 33 16.18 -35.93 5.34
C PHE A 33 17.01 -34.80 4.70
N ILE A 34 16.95 -33.59 5.27
CA ILE A 34 17.61 -32.40 4.70
C ILE A 34 19.07 -32.28 5.17
N MET A 35 19.34 -32.62 6.44
CA MET A 35 20.66 -32.44 7.05
C MET A 35 21.57 -33.63 6.78
N LYS A 36 22.49 -33.49 5.82
CA LYS A 36 23.57 -34.46 5.62
C LYS A 36 24.59 -34.33 6.74
N ARG A 37 24.75 -35.39 7.53
CA ARG A 37 25.77 -35.55 8.57
C ARG A 37 26.77 -36.61 8.12
N SER A 38 28.01 -36.51 8.56
CA SER A 38 28.99 -37.58 8.44
C SER A 38 28.94 -38.45 9.68
N ASP A 39 29.12 -39.76 9.49
CA ASP A 39 29.22 -40.73 10.59
C ASP A 39 30.60 -40.74 11.26
N LYS A 40 31.58 -39.94 10.77
CA LYS A 40 32.89 -39.82 11.43
C LYS A 40 32.73 -39.17 12.82
N GLU A 41 33.30 -39.82 13.83
CA GLU A 41 33.39 -39.26 15.18
C GLU A 41 34.30 -38.03 15.22
N MET A 42 33.97 -37.10 16.11
CA MET A 42 34.75 -35.88 16.31
C MET A 42 36.02 -36.19 17.09
N SER A 43 37.15 -35.64 16.63
CA SER A 43 38.42 -35.80 17.35
C SER A 43 38.31 -35.12 18.73
N PRO A 44 38.93 -35.69 19.77
CA PRO A 44 38.94 -35.09 21.11
C PRO A 44 39.43 -33.65 21.11
N GLU A 45 40.41 -33.32 20.28
CA GLU A 45 41.00 -31.99 20.14
C GLU A 45 39.98 -30.99 19.59
N LEU A 46 39.23 -31.37 18.55
CA LEU A 46 38.18 -30.53 17.97
C LEU A 46 37.01 -30.35 18.94
N SER A 47 36.60 -31.42 19.64
CA SER A 47 35.54 -31.35 20.65
C SER A 47 35.91 -30.39 21.77
N ALA A 48 37.13 -30.51 22.32
CA ALA A 48 37.63 -29.62 23.36
C ALA A 48 37.73 -28.17 22.88
N LEU A 49 38.14 -27.95 21.62
CA LEU A 49 38.19 -26.60 21.05
C LEU A 49 36.80 -25.97 20.96
N ILE A 50 35.79 -26.74 20.52
CA ILE A 50 34.42 -26.25 20.38
C ILE A 50 33.80 -25.95 21.75
N GLU A 51 34.00 -26.82 22.74
CA GLU A 51 33.54 -26.60 24.11
C GLU A 51 34.13 -25.29 24.69
N ASN A 52 35.44 -25.07 24.53
CA ASN A 52 36.09 -23.85 25.00
C ASN A 52 35.53 -22.57 24.35
N GLU A 53 35.26 -22.59 23.04
CA GLU A 53 34.69 -21.44 22.34
C GLU A 53 33.20 -21.22 22.69
N VAL A 54 32.44 -22.30 22.91
CA VAL A 54 31.05 -22.22 23.40
C VAL A 54 31.02 -21.62 24.80
N ASP A 55 31.89 -22.05 25.70
CA ASP A 55 32.00 -21.50 27.06
C ASP A 55 32.39 -20.02 27.04
N TYR A 56 33.34 -19.64 26.19
CA TYR A 56 33.70 -18.24 25.96
C TYR A 56 32.48 -17.42 25.49
N PHE A 57 31.76 -17.92 24.48
CA PHE A 57 30.55 -17.27 23.96
C PHE A 57 29.46 -17.09 25.03
N LEU A 58 29.18 -18.14 25.81
CA LEU A 58 28.18 -18.12 26.89
C LEU A 58 28.58 -17.21 28.05
N THR A 59 29.88 -17.07 28.32
CA THR A 59 30.41 -16.17 29.35
C THR A 59 30.24 -14.71 28.94
N GLU A 60 30.51 -14.39 27.66
CA GLU A 60 30.32 -13.06 27.10
C GLU A 60 28.83 -12.67 27.04
N HIS A 61 27.97 -13.60 26.65
CA HIS A 61 26.52 -13.39 26.54
C HIS A 61 25.82 -13.87 27.82
N LYS A 62 25.86 -13.03 28.88
CA LYS A 62 25.22 -13.26 30.20
C LYS A 62 23.67 -13.34 30.19
N GLN A 63 23.07 -14.02 29.22
CA GLN A 63 21.63 -14.22 29.10
C GLN A 63 21.26 -15.62 29.60
N ASP A 64 20.51 -15.69 30.71
CA ASP A 64 19.98 -16.95 31.27
C ASP A 64 19.14 -17.77 30.27
N SER A 65 18.60 -17.12 29.22
CA SER A 65 17.83 -17.80 28.18
C SER A 65 18.67 -18.74 27.31
N ILE A 66 19.97 -18.48 27.12
CA ILE A 66 20.83 -19.27 26.24
C ILE A 66 21.43 -20.48 26.98
N ARG A 67 21.62 -20.39 28.31
CA ARG A 67 22.24 -21.45 29.12
C ARG A 67 21.48 -22.79 29.16
N ASN A 68 20.19 -22.78 28.84
CA ASN A 68 19.34 -23.98 28.86
C ASN A 68 19.00 -24.50 27.45
N VAL A 69 19.71 -24.03 26.43
CA VAL A 69 19.46 -24.38 25.03
C VAL A 69 20.43 -25.46 24.59
N GLU A 70 19.95 -26.45 23.83
CA GLU A 70 20.76 -27.54 23.31
C GLU A 70 21.64 -27.04 22.13
N ILE A 71 22.96 -27.15 22.25
CA ILE A 71 23.92 -26.84 21.16
C ILE A 71 24.43 -28.17 20.63
N LYS A 72 23.97 -28.55 19.43
CA LYS A 72 24.43 -29.74 18.72
C LYS A 72 25.55 -29.36 17.77
N VAL A 73 26.52 -30.26 17.65
CA VAL A 73 27.65 -30.10 16.75
C VAL A 73 27.76 -31.38 15.93
N SER A 74 27.90 -31.24 14.63
CA SER A 74 28.07 -32.39 13.72
C SER A 74 29.17 -32.13 12.69
N LEU A 75 29.76 -33.21 12.19
CA LEU A 75 30.64 -33.17 11.03
C LEU A 75 29.84 -33.45 9.75
N PHE A 76 30.28 -32.90 8.63
CA PHE A 76 29.65 -33.13 7.33
C PHE A 76 30.60 -32.93 6.16
N ASP A 77 30.23 -33.49 5.01
CA ASP A 77 31.09 -33.56 3.83
C ASP A 77 31.05 -32.30 2.92
N ASN A 78 30.83 -31.11 3.48
CA ASN A 78 31.01 -29.84 2.76
C ASN A 78 32.32 -29.16 3.18
N LEU A 79 32.75 -28.16 2.41
CA LEU A 79 34.01 -27.43 2.64
C LEU A 79 33.84 -26.15 3.48
N LEU A 80 32.61 -25.73 3.80
CA LEU A 80 32.31 -24.53 4.57
C LEU A 80 31.40 -24.84 5.76
N PRO A 81 31.61 -24.22 6.93
CA PRO A 81 30.71 -24.35 8.08
C PRO A 81 29.27 -23.92 7.76
N LYS A 82 28.30 -24.57 8.42
CA LYS A 82 26.88 -24.21 8.36
C LYS A 82 26.25 -24.29 9.75
N THR A 83 25.22 -23.48 9.98
CA THR A 83 24.43 -23.51 11.21
C THR A 83 22.97 -23.64 10.88
N TRP A 84 22.30 -24.54 11.59
CA TRP A 84 20.87 -24.79 11.53
C TRP A 84 20.23 -24.45 12.86
N GLY A 85 19.02 -23.89 12.83
CA GLY A 85 18.32 -23.46 14.04
C GLY A 85 18.84 -22.13 14.59
N SER A 86 18.51 -21.85 15.84
CA SER A 86 18.89 -20.61 16.52
C SER A 86 18.87 -20.80 18.03
N LEU A 87 19.83 -20.17 18.73
CA LEU A 87 19.88 -20.12 20.19
C LEU A 87 18.68 -19.37 20.81
N LEU A 88 17.87 -18.69 19.98
CA LEU A 88 16.63 -18.05 20.40
C LEU A 88 15.44 -19.01 20.45
N LEU A 89 15.57 -20.22 19.89
CA LEU A 89 14.55 -21.26 19.87
C LEU A 89 14.80 -22.29 20.97
N ALA A 90 13.72 -22.88 21.50
CA ALA A 90 13.81 -23.89 22.55
C ALA A 90 14.50 -25.19 22.09
N ASP A 91 14.40 -25.52 20.80
CA ASP A 91 15.06 -26.69 20.19
C ASP A 91 16.56 -26.45 19.91
N GLY A 92 17.02 -25.21 20.07
CA GLY A 92 18.42 -24.83 19.96
C GLY A 92 19.00 -24.80 18.57
N VAL A 93 20.29 -25.14 18.47
CA VAL A 93 21.12 -24.95 17.29
C VAL A 93 21.89 -26.23 16.97
N GLU A 94 22.08 -26.51 15.68
CA GLU A 94 23.02 -27.51 15.19
C GLU A 94 24.05 -26.87 14.26
N SER A 95 25.30 -26.78 14.69
CA SER A 95 26.42 -26.28 13.89
C SER A 95 27.16 -27.44 13.23
N GLN A 96 27.22 -27.44 11.90
CA GLN A 96 27.91 -28.42 11.08
C GLN A 96 29.28 -27.89 10.63
N PHE A 97 30.36 -28.62 10.94
CA PHE A 97 31.72 -28.27 10.55
C PHE A 97 32.28 -29.26 9.51
N PRO A 98 33.02 -28.77 8.50
CA PRO A 98 33.64 -29.61 7.48
C PRO A 98 34.46 -30.75 8.08
N LEU A 99 34.49 -31.93 7.44
CA LEU A 99 35.35 -33.04 7.86
C LEU A 99 36.84 -32.66 7.94
N ILE A 100 37.29 -31.70 7.13
CA ILE A 100 38.65 -31.15 7.16
C ILE A 100 38.99 -30.52 8.52
N PHE A 101 38.01 -30.07 9.31
CA PHE A 101 38.26 -29.52 10.65
C PHE A 101 38.71 -30.59 11.64
N ASN A 102 38.38 -31.85 11.36
CA ASN A 102 38.68 -33.01 12.19
C ASN A 102 40.05 -33.64 11.87
N ILE A 103 40.67 -33.21 10.77
CA ILE A 103 41.93 -33.77 10.27
C ILE A 103 43.07 -32.86 10.73
N GLU A 104 43.98 -33.40 11.54
CA GLU A 104 45.17 -32.68 12.01
C GLU A 104 46.42 -33.09 11.23
N ASP A 105 46.50 -34.34 10.80
CA ASP A 105 47.64 -34.86 10.05
C ASP A 105 47.61 -34.44 8.58
N TYR A 106 48.75 -33.99 8.07
CA TYR A 106 48.85 -33.51 6.69
C TYR A 106 48.68 -34.63 5.66
N ASP A 107 49.12 -35.86 5.97
CA ASP A 107 48.97 -36.99 5.06
C ASP A 107 47.54 -37.53 5.09
N GLU A 108 46.86 -37.53 6.26
CA GLU A 108 45.41 -37.79 6.32
C GLU A 108 44.62 -36.74 5.52
N LEU A 109 45.00 -35.46 5.56
CA LEU A 109 44.35 -34.41 4.78
C LEU A 109 44.54 -34.64 3.28
N ARG A 110 45.75 -35.02 2.88
CA ARG A 110 46.08 -35.37 1.50
C ARG A 110 45.24 -36.55 1.03
N GLU A 111 45.13 -37.60 1.84
CA GLU A 111 44.34 -38.78 1.53
C GLU A 111 42.84 -38.47 1.46
N TYR A 112 42.30 -37.68 2.39
CA TYR A 112 40.92 -37.23 2.37
C TYR A 112 40.58 -36.47 1.07
N LEU A 113 41.42 -35.52 0.67
CA LEU A 113 41.21 -34.75 -0.57
C LEU A 113 41.29 -35.64 -1.82
N LYS A 114 42.24 -36.59 -1.86
CA LYS A 114 42.35 -37.57 -2.95
C LYS A 114 41.15 -38.51 -3.04
N ASN A 115 40.64 -38.97 -1.90
CA ASN A 115 39.50 -39.88 -1.83
C ASN A 115 38.19 -39.16 -2.18
N LYS A 116 38.04 -37.89 -1.74
CA LYS A 116 36.86 -37.09 -2.04
C LYS A 116 36.79 -36.63 -3.50
N PHE A 117 37.93 -36.26 -4.07
CA PHE A 117 38.02 -35.74 -5.43
C PHE A 117 38.80 -36.71 -6.30
N LEU A 118 38.09 -37.61 -6.98
CA LEU A 118 38.67 -38.75 -7.70
C LEU A 118 39.78 -38.36 -8.71
N PHE A 119 39.69 -37.17 -9.32
CA PHE A 119 40.72 -36.66 -10.25
C PHE A 119 42.07 -36.36 -9.58
N LEU A 120 42.11 -36.24 -8.24
CA LEU A 120 43.35 -36.07 -7.47
C LEU A 120 44.00 -37.40 -7.07
N LYS A 121 43.32 -38.54 -7.23
CA LYS A 121 43.77 -39.86 -6.73
C LYS A 121 45.22 -40.16 -7.15
N ASP A 122 45.51 -40.03 -8.44
CA ASP A 122 46.83 -40.31 -9.02
C ASP A 122 47.74 -39.08 -9.12
N THR A 123 47.25 -37.91 -8.73
CA THR A 123 48.03 -36.66 -8.79
C THR A 123 48.93 -36.55 -7.54
N PRO A 124 50.26 -36.42 -7.67
CA PRO A 124 51.12 -36.14 -6.51
C PRO A 124 50.86 -34.72 -6.01
N ILE A 125 50.44 -34.57 -4.75
CA ILE A 125 50.19 -33.26 -4.13
C ILE A 125 51.39 -32.90 -3.24
N PRO A 126 52.19 -31.88 -3.60
CA PRO A 126 53.30 -31.40 -2.80
C PRO A 126 52.90 -31.00 -1.36
N TYR A 127 53.78 -31.28 -0.39
CA TYR A 127 53.56 -30.98 1.03
C TYR A 127 53.31 -29.48 1.28
N ASN A 128 53.98 -28.59 0.55
CA ASN A 128 53.78 -27.14 0.66
C ASN A 128 52.36 -26.69 0.25
N ILE A 129 51.69 -27.40 -0.66
CA ILE A 129 50.31 -27.11 -1.06
C ILE A 129 49.34 -27.67 -0.02
N ILE A 130 49.57 -28.90 0.44
CA ILE A 130 48.74 -29.53 1.50
C ILE A 130 48.81 -28.74 2.81
N ASN A 131 49.99 -28.31 3.23
CA ASN A 131 50.16 -27.49 4.42
C ASN A 131 49.36 -26.19 4.34
N LYS A 132 49.28 -25.56 3.15
CA LYS A 132 48.46 -24.36 2.94
C LYS A 132 46.95 -24.65 2.92
N CYS A 133 46.53 -25.90 2.71
CA CYS A 133 45.11 -26.29 2.75
C CYS A 133 44.64 -26.65 4.17
N HIS A 134 45.58 -26.89 5.09
CA HIS A 134 45.27 -27.29 6.46
C HIS A 134 44.64 -26.14 7.27
N ILE A 135 43.53 -26.41 7.94
CA ILE A 135 42.78 -25.43 8.74
C ILE A 135 43.40 -25.35 10.14
N SER A 136 44.12 -24.25 10.43
CA SER A 136 44.73 -24.02 11.75
C SER A 136 43.70 -23.94 12.89
N ASN A 137 44.13 -24.19 14.13
CA ASN A 137 43.25 -24.05 15.30
C ASN A 137 42.67 -22.63 15.45
N GLU A 138 43.42 -21.59 15.08
CA GLU A 138 42.91 -20.22 15.11
C GLU A 138 41.82 -20.00 14.03
N SER A 139 41.97 -20.62 12.86
CA SER A 139 40.94 -20.66 11.82
C SER A 139 39.67 -21.38 12.29
N LYS A 140 39.83 -22.50 13.03
CA LYS A 140 38.71 -23.23 13.63
C LYS A 140 37.97 -22.36 14.65
N LYS A 141 38.68 -21.70 15.59
CA LYS A 141 38.09 -20.78 16.58
C LYS A 141 37.28 -19.65 15.93
N PHE A 142 37.85 -18.99 14.91
CA PHE A 142 37.14 -17.96 14.14
C PHE A 142 35.81 -18.47 13.56
N CYS A 143 35.84 -19.65 12.94
CA CYS A 143 34.64 -20.24 12.34
C CYS A 143 33.59 -20.62 13.38
N ILE A 144 33.99 -21.21 14.50
CA ILE A 144 33.10 -21.61 15.59
C ILE A 144 32.39 -20.39 16.17
N GLN A 145 33.16 -19.36 16.54
CA GLN A 145 32.60 -18.14 17.13
C GLN A 145 31.67 -17.41 16.17
N ARG A 146 31.96 -17.45 14.86
CA ARG A 146 31.08 -16.89 13.83
C ARG A 146 29.74 -17.61 13.73
N GLU A 147 29.75 -18.94 13.74
CA GLU A 147 28.52 -19.74 13.71
C GLU A 147 27.69 -19.52 14.98
N LEU A 148 28.32 -19.40 16.16
CA LEU A 148 27.65 -19.07 17.41
C LEU A 148 27.00 -17.68 17.38
N GLN A 149 27.73 -16.65 16.97
CA GLN A 149 27.20 -15.28 16.82
C GLN A 149 26.02 -15.22 15.85
N LYS A 150 26.12 -15.94 14.74
CA LYS A 150 25.06 -16.06 13.74
C LYS A 150 23.81 -16.76 14.29
N SER A 151 24.00 -17.82 15.08
CA SER A 151 22.89 -18.56 15.71
C SER A 151 22.12 -17.75 16.75
N ASN A 152 22.76 -16.76 17.37
CA ASN A 152 22.17 -15.85 18.35
C ASN A 152 21.52 -14.60 17.72
N SER A 153 21.46 -14.52 16.39
CA SER A 153 20.91 -13.35 15.70
C SER A 153 19.42 -13.53 15.38
N GLY A 154 18.58 -12.70 16.00
CA GLY A 154 17.16 -12.63 15.67
C GLY A 154 16.88 -12.18 14.22
N VAL A 155 17.79 -11.40 13.64
CA VAL A 155 17.69 -11.02 12.22
C VAL A 155 17.96 -12.23 11.33
N TYR A 156 18.99 -13.03 11.63
CA TYR A 156 19.29 -14.25 10.88
C TYR A 156 18.15 -15.28 10.94
N LEU A 157 17.54 -15.45 12.12
CA LEU A 157 16.38 -16.31 12.32
C LEU A 157 15.15 -15.85 11.50
N CYS A 158 14.79 -14.57 11.60
CA CYS A 158 13.50 -14.09 11.08
C CYS A 158 13.55 -13.64 9.61
N PHE A 159 14.71 -13.21 9.10
CA PHE A 159 14.80 -12.62 7.76
C PHE A 159 14.29 -13.56 6.65
N PRO A 160 14.61 -14.87 6.61
CA PRO A 160 14.09 -15.75 5.57
C PRO A 160 12.55 -15.78 5.55
N SER A 161 11.91 -15.90 6.72
CA SER A 161 10.46 -15.87 6.84
C SER A 161 9.88 -14.51 6.44
N ILE A 162 10.50 -13.41 6.87
CA ILE A 162 10.07 -12.06 6.50
C ILE A 162 10.22 -11.83 5.00
N ALA A 163 11.31 -12.26 4.39
CA ALA A 163 11.55 -12.14 2.96
C ALA A 163 10.55 -12.96 2.15
N TRP A 164 10.23 -14.18 2.59
CA TRP A 164 9.18 -15.01 2.00
C TRP A 164 7.82 -14.32 2.08
N ILE A 165 7.37 -13.95 3.30
CA ILE A 165 6.10 -13.27 3.52
C ILE A 165 6.02 -11.99 2.68
N THR A 166 7.06 -11.15 2.70
CA THR A 166 7.09 -9.88 1.96
C THR A 166 6.99 -10.10 0.46
N SER A 167 7.79 -11.03 -0.10
CA SER A 167 7.74 -11.34 -1.52
C SER A 167 6.40 -11.95 -1.94
N SER A 168 5.88 -12.90 -1.16
CA SER A 168 4.53 -13.47 -1.37
C SER A 168 3.44 -12.43 -1.32
N SER A 169 3.47 -11.50 -0.36
CA SER A 169 2.49 -10.41 -0.26
C SER A 169 2.58 -9.45 -1.44
N ILE A 170 3.78 -9.10 -1.92
CA ILE A 170 3.96 -8.24 -3.09
C ILE A 170 3.38 -8.93 -4.34
N PHE A 171 3.75 -10.18 -4.61
CA PHE A 171 3.26 -10.91 -5.78
C PHE A 171 1.76 -11.19 -5.70
N TYR A 172 1.24 -11.58 -4.53
CA TYR A 172 -0.19 -11.74 -4.31
C TYR A 172 -0.93 -10.41 -4.54
N GLY A 173 -0.40 -9.30 -4.03
CA GLY A 173 -0.94 -7.96 -4.28
C GLY A 173 -1.00 -7.63 -5.77
N ILE A 174 0.11 -7.78 -6.51
CA ILE A 174 0.16 -7.53 -7.96
C ILE A 174 -0.84 -8.41 -8.72
N THR A 175 -0.87 -9.71 -8.44
CA THR A 175 -1.78 -10.65 -9.12
C THR A 175 -3.24 -10.47 -8.74
N SER A 176 -3.54 -9.97 -7.53
CA SER A 176 -4.92 -9.74 -7.08
C SER A 176 -5.67 -8.74 -7.95
N PHE A 177 -4.97 -7.72 -8.49
CA PHE A 177 -5.52 -6.81 -9.50
C PHE A 177 -5.93 -7.53 -10.79
N LEU A 178 -5.28 -8.66 -11.11
CA LEU A 178 -5.57 -9.45 -12.31
C LEU A 178 -6.61 -10.55 -12.06
N PHE A 179 -6.98 -10.87 -10.82
CA PHE A 179 -7.92 -11.96 -10.51
C PHE A 179 -9.27 -11.89 -11.27
N PRO A 180 -9.86 -10.70 -11.53
CA PRO A 180 -11.06 -10.62 -12.36
C PRO A 180 -10.85 -11.09 -13.80
N VAL A 181 -9.63 -10.98 -14.33
CA VAL A 181 -9.28 -11.30 -15.73
C VAL A 181 -8.82 -12.75 -15.87
N ILE A 182 -7.93 -13.22 -14.99
CA ILE A 182 -7.28 -14.53 -15.11
C ILE A 182 -7.87 -15.60 -14.17
N GLY A 183 -8.71 -15.21 -13.20
CA GLY A 183 -9.24 -16.09 -12.16
C GLY A 183 -8.28 -16.35 -11.00
N ILE A 184 -8.85 -16.59 -9.82
CA ILE A 184 -8.10 -16.76 -8.55
C ILE A 184 -7.05 -17.88 -8.62
N PRO A 185 -7.32 -19.09 -9.15
CA PRO A 185 -6.32 -20.16 -9.16
C PRO A 185 -5.08 -19.81 -10.00
N VAL A 186 -5.28 -19.19 -11.18
CA VAL A 186 -4.19 -18.77 -12.07
C VAL A 186 -3.42 -17.61 -11.45
N GLY A 187 -4.11 -16.63 -10.87
CA GLY A 187 -3.47 -15.53 -10.16
C GLY A 187 -2.63 -16.00 -8.96
N CYS A 188 -3.14 -16.94 -8.16
CA CYS A 188 -2.37 -17.57 -7.09
C CYS A 188 -1.16 -18.35 -7.62
N LEU A 189 -1.28 -19.05 -8.75
CA LEU A 189 -0.16 -19.75 -9.40
C LEU A 189 0.92 -18.76 -9.88
N ILE A 190 0.55 -17.66 -10.54
CA ILE A 190 1.48 -16.62 -10.97
C ILE A 190 2.16 -15.97 -9.76
N ALA A 191 1.42 -15.72 -8.68
CA ALA A 191 1.97 -15.15 -7.46
C ALA A 191 3.00 -16.09 -6.82
N ALA A 192 2.69 -17.39 -6.78
CA ALA A 192 3.60 -18.41 -6.29
C ALA A 192 4.87 -18.49 -7.15
N LEU A 193 4.73 -18.52 -8.48
CA LEU A 193 5.87 -18.56 -9.42
C LEU A 193 6.75 -17.31 -9.30
N GLY A 194 6.15 -16.12 -9.21
CA GLY A 194 6.88 -14.87 -9.00
C GLY A 194 7.65 -14.84 -7.68
N THR A 195 7.00 -15.28 -6.59
CA THR A 195 7.64 -15.45 -5.28
C THR A 195 8.82 -16.41 -5.37
N MET A 196 8.63 -17.57 -6.01
CA MET A 196 9.68 -18.58 -6.19
C MET A 196 10.86 -18.07 -7.04
N GLY A 197 10.63 -17.12 -7.96
CA GLY A 197 11.68 -16.47 -8.74
C GLY A 197 12.51 -15.46 -7.94
N VAL A 198 11.88 -14.62 -7.13
CA VAL A 198 12.55 -13.50 -6.42
C VAL A 198 13.15 -13.91 -5.08
N TYR A 199 12.47 -14.78 -4.33
CA TYR A 199 12.90 -15.18 -2.99
C TYR A 199 14.34 -15.73 -2.94
N PRO A 200 14.78 -16.62 -3.86
CA PRO A 200 16.16 -17.12 -3.86
C PRO A 200 17.20 -16.01 -4.01
N TYR A 201 16.92 -14.97 -4.81
CA TYR A 201 17.82 -13.82 -4.99
C TYR A 201 17.94 -13.00 -3.69
N LEU A 202 16.81 -12.68 -3.05
CA LEU A 202 16.79 -11.97 -1.77
C LEU A 202 17.51 -12.76 -0.67
N TYR A 203 17.24 -14.05 -0.58
CA TYR A 203 17.86 -14.95 0.39
C TYR A 203 19.37 -15.05 0.16
N ASN A 204 19.83 -15.21 -1.09
CA ASN A 204 21.26 -15.28 -1.40
C ASN A 204 21.99 -13.97 -1.11
N SER A 205 21.39 -12.83 -1.43
CA SER A 205 21.94 -11.49 -1.12
C SER A 205 22.05 -11.27 0.39
N PHE A 206 21.02 -11.64 1.15
CA PHE A 206 21.04 -11.59 2.61
C PHE A 206 22.10 -12.52 3.20
N LYS A 207 22.13 -13.78 2.76
CA LYS A 207 23.11 -14.77 3.20
C LYS A 207 24.52 -14.22 3.01
N GLN A 208 24.85 -13.70 1.82
CA GLN A 208 26.16 -13.13 1.54
C GLN A 208 26.52 -11.95 2.47
N LYS A 209 25.58 -11.02 2.71
CA LYS A 209 25.79 -9.89 3.63
C LYS A 209 25.91 -10.34 5.10
N SER A 210 25.13 -11.34 5.50
CA SER A 210 25.16 -11.89 6.86
C SER A 210 26.50 -12.56 7.16
N GLU A 211 27.06 -13.31 6.21
CA GLU A 211 28.36 -13.96 6.38
C GLU A 211 29.46 -12.92 6.59
N ILE A 212 29.48 -11.85 5.76
CA ILE A 212 30.42 -10.73 5.90
C ILE A 212 30.23 -9.98 7.22
N HIS A 213 28.98 -9.78 7.64
CA HIS A 213 28.67 -9.11 8.90
C HIS A 213 29.19 -9.90 10.11
N PHE A 214 28.94 -11.21 10.18
CA PHE A 214 29.41 -12.02 11.29
C PHE A 214 30.92 -12.25 11.26
N ASP A 215 31.54 -12.33 10.09
CA ASP A 215 33.01 -12.28 9.99
C ASP A 215 33.53 -11.03 10.69
N ASN A 216 32.96 -9.87 10.36
CA ASN A 216 33.33 -8.58 10.93
C ASN A 216 33.13 -8.54 12.46
N VAL A 217 32.01 -9.04 12.97
CA VAL A 217 31.72 -9.11 14.41
C VAL A 217 32.79 -9.90 15.15
N VAL A 218 33.17 -11.07 14.62
CA VAL A 218 34.14 -11.95 15.27
C VAL A 218 35.57 -11.40 15.19
N ILE A 219 35.96 -10.83 14.05
CA ILE A 219 37.26 -10.15 13.86
C ILE A 219 37.45 -8.97 14.83
N ASP A 220 36.35 -8.35 15.29
CA ASP A 220 36.42 -7.24 16.25
C ASP A 220 36.58 -7.67 17.71
N ILE A 221 36.33 -8.94 18.03
CA ILE A 221 36.42 -9.43 19.42
C ILE A 221 37.88 -9.40 19.89
N ASN A 222 38.80 -10.04 19.16
CA ASN A 222 40.22 -10.05 19.51
C ASN A 222 41.12 -10.29 18.28
N GLU A 223 42.43 -10.11 18.46
CA GLU A 223 43.44 -10.28 17.40
C GLU A 223 43.62 -11.76 16.98
N ILE A 224 43.37 -12.68 17.90
CA ILE A 224 43.43 -14.12 17.67
C ILE A 224 42.43 -14.53 16.57
N TYR A 225 41.17 -14.09 16.69
CA TYR A 225 40.14 -14.34 15.67
C TYR A 225 40.42 -13.63 14.35
N LYS A 226 41.05 -12.44 14.38
CA LYS A 226 41.48 -11.74 13.17
C LYS A 226 42.53 -12.53 12.40
N LYS A 227 43.56 -13.05 13.10
CA LYS A 227 44.58 -13.93 12.51
C LYS A 227 43.93 -15.23 12.00
N GLY A 228 43.06 -15.83 12.81
CA GLY A 228 42.28 -17.00 12.44
C GLY A 228 41.45 -16.82 11.18
N ALA A 229 40.82 -15.66 10.99
CA ALA A 229 40.06 -15.31 9.79
C ALA A 229 40.98 -15.24 8.55
N GLN A 230 42.13 -14.59 8.66
CA GLN A 230 43.11 -14.52 7.57
C GLN A 230 43.58 -15.93 7.16
N ASP A 231 44.03 -16.72 8.14
CA ASP A 231 44.51 -18.09 7.93
C ASP A 231 43.40 -18.97 7.33
N TYR A 232 42.15 -18.81 7.77
CA TYR A 232 40.99 -19.55 7.25
C TYR A 232 40.74 -19.23 5.77
N PHE A 233 40.78 -17.94 5.42
CA PHE A 233 40.59 -17.49 4.06
C PHE A 233 41.70 -18.01 3.14
N ASP A 234 42.97 -17.87 3.55
CA ASP A 234 44.11 -18.36 2.77
C ASP A 234 44.06 -19.88 2.57
N SER A 235 43.60 -20.61 3.60
CA SER A 235 43.38 -22.06 3.51
C SER A 235 42.27 -22.43 2.53
N CYS A 236 41.12 -21.77 2.61
CA CYS A 236 40.01 -21.96 1.65
C CYS A 236 40.45 -21.67 0.20
N LYS A 237 41.28 -20.64 0.01
CA LYS A 237 41.82 -20.30 -1.32
C LYS A 237 42.79 -21.33 -1.85
N SER A 238 43.63 -21.88 -1.00
CA SER A 238 44.52 -22.98 -1.36
C SER A 238 43.71 -24.23 -1.73
N ILE A 239 42.65 -24.54 -0.98
CA ILE A 239 41.75 -25.65 -1.29
C ILE A 239 41.09 -25.47 -2.66
N TYR A 240 40.41 -24.35 -2.94
CA TYR A 240 39.71 -24.20 -4.22
C TYR A 240 40.65 -24.03 -5.42
N ASN A 241 41.89 -23.58 -5.20
CA ASN A 241 42.92 -23.57 -6.25
C ASN A 241 43.40 -25.00 -6.57
N LEU A 242 43.47 -25.88 -5.58
CA LEU A 242 43.85 -27.28 -5.75
C LEU A 242 42.73 -28.11 -6.40
N ILE A 243 41.50 -28.01 -5.89
CA ILE A 243 40.38 -28.83 -6.37
C ILE A 243 39.62 -28.20 -7.56
N GLY A 244 39.90 -26.94 -7.88
CA GLY A 244 39.17 -26.18 -8.89
C GLY A 244 37.90 -25.49 -8.36
N LYS A 245 37.57 -24.34 -8.96
CA LYS A 245 36.43 -23.50 -8.54
C LYS A 245 35.08 -24.22 -8.67
N GLU A 246 34.94 -25.12 -9.64
CA GLU A 246 33.73 -25.90 -9.88
C GLU A 246 33.45 -26.88 -8.74
N ASN A 247 34.47 -27.63 -8.31
CA ASN A 247 34.36 -28.61 -7.23
C ASN A 247 34.20 -27.98 -5.84
N PHE A 248 34.74 -26.78 -5.62
CA PHE A 248 34.45 -25.99 -4.42
C PHE A 248 33.02 -25.40 -4.42
N GLY A 249 32.44 -25.26 -5.63
CA GLY A 249 31.19 -24.59 -5.91
C GLY A 249 31.41 -23.12 -6.26
N ILE A 250 31.09 -22.73 -7.50
CA ILE A 250 31.30 -21.36 -8.03
C ILE A 250 30.66 -20.29 -7.12
N SER A 251 29.46 -20.55 -6.59
CA SER A 251 28.79 -19.66 -5.65
C SER A 251 29.56 -19.48 -4.34
N ASN A 252 30.16 -20.56 -3.82
CA ASN A 252 30.97 -20.54 -2.60
C ASN A 252 32.28 -19.79 -2.83
N VAL A 253 32.91 -19.95 -4.00
CA VAL A 253 34.12 -19.20 -4.38
C VAL A 253 33.82 -17.70 -4.43
N ASN A 254 32.74 -17.31 -5.11
CA ASN A 254 32.32 -15.91 -5.20
C ASN A 254 32.00 -15.31 -3.81
N LEU A 255 31.36 -16.09 -2.94
CA LEU A 255 31.13 -15.69 -1.54
C LEU A 255 32.46 -15.50 -0.81
N MET A 256 33.40 -16.43 -0.97
CA MET A 256 34.70 -16.39 -0.30
C MET A 256 35.55 -15.20 -0.77
N GLU A 257 35.64 -14.94 -2.07
CA GLU A 257 36.37 -13.81 -2.64
C GLU A 257 35.81 -12.46 -2.13
N LYS A 258 34.49 -12.35 -1.97
CA LYS A 258 33.86 -11.15 -1.38
C LYS A 258 34.18 -11.00 0.12
N ARG A 259 34.16 -12.10 0.88
CA ARG A 259 34.56 -12.10 2.31
C ARG A 259 36.02 -11.69 2.48
N MET A 260 36.92 -12.23 1.66
CA MET A 260 38.34 -11.86 1.61
C MET A 260 38.56 -10.38 1.28
N THR A 261 37.82 -9.85 0.30
CA THR A 261 37.93 -8.45 -0.09
C THR A 261 37.50 -7.52 1.05
N ASN A 262 36.38 -7.85 1.72
CA ASN A 262 35.93 -7.10 2.90
C ASN A 262 36.92 -7.21 4.07
N PHE A 263 37.52 -8.39 4.30
CA PHE A 263 38.56 -8.56 5.31
C PHE A 263 39.76 -7.62 5.07
N LYS A 264 40.28 -7.59 3.83
CA LYS A 264 41.38 -6.69 3.45
C LYS A 264 41.01 -5.22 3.64
N TYR A 265 39.80 -4.84 3.23
CA TYR A 265 39.32 -3.47 3.42
C TYR A 265 39.26 -3.10 4.90
N LYS A 266 38.70 -3.95 5.74
CA LYS A 266 38.61 -3.72 7.19
C LYS A 266 39.97 -3.69 7.89
N ASP A 267 40.91 -4.54 7.47
CA ASP A 267 42.28 -4.49 7.99
C ASP A 267 42.99 -3.17 7.64
N MET A 268 42.79 -2.67 6.41
CA MET A 268 43.28 -1.35 6.01
C MET A 268 42.61 -0.22 6.79
N ASP A 269 41.30 -0.29 7.01
CA ASP A 269 40.53 0.74 7.72
C ASP A 269 40.93 0.81 9.20
N LYS A 270 41.09 -0.32 9.89
CA LYS A 270 41.65 -0.36 11.26
C LYS A 270 43.07 0.21 11.32
N LYS A 271 43.92 -0.07 10.31
CA LYS A 271 45.26 0.55 10.21
C LYS A 271 45.16 2.07 10.04
N LEU A 272 44.16 2.58 9.31
CA LEU A 272 43.88 4.00 9.16
C LEU A 272 43.30 4.66 10.43
N GLU A 273 42.34 4.01 11.11
CA GLU A 273 41.73 4.48 12.36
C GLU A 273 42.75 4.53 13.49
N SER A 274 43.67 3.56 13.59
CA SER A 274 44.77 3.60 14.57
C SER A 274 45.66 4.84 14.41
N LYS A 275 45.71 5.42 13.21
CA LYS A 275 46.38 6.71 12.94
C LYS A 275 45.55 7.94 13.31
N ASN A 276 44.21 7.85 13.28
CA ASN A 276 43.32 9.01 13.37
C ASN A 276 42.52 9.15 14.68
N VAL A 277 42.43 8.12 15.53
CA VAL A 277 41.53 8.10 16.72
C VAL A 277 42.09 8.81 17.97
N ARG A 278 43.12 9.67 17.85
CA ARG A 278 43.48 10.62 18.93
C ARG A 278 42.49 11.79 19.05
N ILE A 279 41.51 11.91 18.16
CA ILE A 279 40.59 13.06 18.10
C ILE A 279 39.15 12.56 17.86
N LEU A 280 38.24 13.01 18.73
CA LEU A 280 36.76 12.91 18.70
C LEU A 280 36.10 11.64 19.27
N ARG A 281 35.86 11.69 20.59
CA ARG A 281 34.90 10.88 21.33
C ARG A 281 33.73 11.80 21.74
N ASN A 282 32.50 11.52 21.27
CA ASN A 282 31.29 12.18 21.74
C ASN A 282 30.14 11.18 21.98
N SER A 283 29.28 11.51 22.94
CA SER A 283 28.80 10.63 24.02
C SER A 283 27.29 10.33 23.98
N SER A 284 26.69 10.20 22.80
CA SER A 284 25.21 10.02 22.69
C SER A 284 24.72 8.57 22.70
N ILE A 285 25.62 7.57 22.57
CA ILE A 285 25.24 6.15 22.46
C ILE A 285 25.07 5.47 23.84
N LYS A 286 25.74 5.98 24.90
CA LYS A 286 25.70 5.36 26.23
C LYS A 286 24.33 5.42 26.91
N LEU A 287 23.56 6.49 26.69
CA LEU A 287 22.26 6.68 27.34
C LEU A 287 21.20 5.66 26.85
N PHE A 288 21.30 5.24 25.58
CA PHE A 288 20.33 4.32 24.96
C PHE A 288 20.46 2.88 25.48
N VAL A 289 21.69 2.40 25.70
CA VAL A 289 21.98 1.05 26.20
C VAL A 289 21.50 0.88 27.65
N GLN A 290 21.60 1.94 28.46
CA GLN A 290 21.18 1.91 29.87
C GLN A 290 19.65 1.76 30.06
N ILE A 291 18.85 2.29 29.13
CA ILE A 291 17.38 2.18 29.19
C ILE A 291 16.94 0.74 28.88
N MET A 292 17.58 0.06 27.92
CA MET A 292 17.23 -1.32 27.55
C MET A 292 17.46 -2.32 28.70
N ILE A 293 18.52 -2.13 29.49
CA ILE A 293 18.85 -3.03 30.61
C ILE A 293 17.78 -2.96 31.72
N ARG A 294 17.19 -1.78 31.98
CA ARG A 294 16.19 -1.61 33.05
C ARG A 294 14.86 -2.32 32.76
N CYS A 295 14.43 -2.40 31.50
CA CYS A 295 13.18 -3.08 31.13
C CYS A 295 13.25 -4.61 31.28
N GLN A 296 14.45 -5.20 31.23
CA GLN A 296 14.65 -6.65 31.29
C GLN A 296 14.47 -7.21 32.72
N MET A 297 14.74 -6.39 33.75
CA MET A 297 14.61 -6.82 35.14
C MET A 297 13.15 -7.01 35.59
N LEU A 298 12.22 -6.20 35.08
CA LEU A 298 10.81 -6.23 35.49
C LEU A 298 10.09 -7.55 35.11
N LEU A 299 10.41 -8.12 33.95
CA LEU A 299 9.81 -9.37 33.45
C LEU A 299 10.27 -10.62 34.20
N SER A 300 11.47 -10.60 34.80
CA SER A 300 12.00 -11.74 35.55
C SER A 300 11.22 -12.01 36.85
N SER A 301 10.59 -10.98 37.43
CA SER A 301 9.81 -11.09 38.67
C SER A 301 8.53 -11.92 38.51
N LEU A 302 7.89 -11.90 37.33
CA LEU A 302 6.62 -12.58 37.08
C LEU A 302 6.77 -14.10 36.94
N LYS A 303 7.92 -14.60 36.49
CA LYS A 303 8.19 -16.05 36.34
C LYS A 303 8.32 -16.80 37.67
N ARG A 304 8.69 -16.12 38.76
CA ARG A 304 8.93 -16.77 40.06
C ARG A 304 7.67 -17.30 40.73
N LYS A 305 6.48 -16.76 40.43
CA LYS A 305 5.24 -17.17 41.10
C LYS A 305 4.57 -18.43 40.51
N ALA A 306 4.94 -18.88 39.32
CA ALA A 306 4.25 -19.99 38.65
C ALA A 306 4.83 -21.39 38.92
N LEU A 307 6.02 -21.51 39.54
CA LEU A 307 6.79 -22.75 39.57
C LEU A 307 6.73 -23.56 40.89
N ASN A 308 5.95 -23.14 41.89
CA ASN A 308 5.95 -23.77 43.23
C ASN A 308 4.74 -24.65 43.58
N THR A 309 3.93 -25.10 42.61
CA THR A 309 2.79 -25.99 42.91
C THR A 309 2.79 -27.23 42.02
N GLY A 310 3.06 -28.41 42.61
CA GLY A 310 2.71 -29.70 42.00
C GLY A 310 3.73 -30.84 42.19
N LYS A 311 3.93 -31.31 43.42
CA LYS A 311 4.47 -32.64 43.75
C LYS A 311 3.43 -33.39 44.62
N LEU A 312 3.48 -34.73 44.59
CA LEU A 312 2.64 -35.76 45.26
C LEU A 312 1.49 -36.28 44.37
N ASN A 313 1.15 -37.58 44.29
CA ASN A 313 1.48 -38.72 45.13
C ASN A 313 1.32 -40.09 44.40
N SER A 314 1.76 -41.14 45.10
CA SER A 314 2.08 -42.50 44.64
C SER A 314 0.95 -43.56 44.63
N LYS A 315 1.30 -44.68 43.99
CA LYS A 315 0.64 -45.97 43.72
C LYS A 315 0.03 -46.73 44.91
N ARG A 316 -1.00 -47.55 44.63
CA ARG A 316 -1.29 -48.84 45.30
C ARG A 316 -2.02 -49.83 44.36
N LYS A 317 -1.81 -51.14 44.58
CA LYS A 317 -2.31 -52.32 43.83
C LYS A 317 -3.23 -53.18 44.72
N SER A 318 -4.24 -53.86 44.15
CA SER A 318 -4.88 -55.08 44.72
C SER A 318 -5.80 -55.83 43.72
N LYS A 319 -6.19 -57.07 44.11
CA LYS A 319 -6.63 -58.33 43.41
C LYS A 319 -8.01 -58.37 42.68
N PRO A 320 -8.32 -59.46 41.91
CA PRO A 320 -9.42 -59.50 40.92
C PRO A 320 -10.74 -60.14 41.43
N ILE A 321 -11.88 -59.57 41.01
CA ILE A 321 -13.27 -59.99 41.28
C ILE A 321 -14.05 -60.02 39.94
N SER A 322 -15.12 -60.82 39.86
CA SER A 322 -16.02 -61.01 38.71
C SER A 322 -16.61 -59.72 38.13
N ARG A 323 -16.69 -59.63 36.79
CA ARG A 323 -16.82 -58.38 36.04
C ARG A 323 -18.25 -57.86 35.85
N THR A 324 -18.45 -56.58 36.15
CA THR A 324 -19.74 -55.86 36.00
C THR A 324 -20.10 -55.50 34.54
N PHE A 325 -21.36 -55.13 34.23
CA PHE A 325 -21.76 -54.65 32.89
C PHE A 325 -20.90 -53.47 32.40
N LYS A 326 -20.55 -52.56 33.33
CA LYS A 326 -19.63 -51.46 33.08
C LYS A 326 -18.29 -51.96 32.53
N GLU A 327 -17.72 -52.98 33.16
CA GLU A 327 -16.46 -53.58 32.70
C GLU A 327 -16.61 -54.25 31.33
N LYS A 328 -17.72 -54.92 31.05
CA LYS A 328 -17.99 -55.48 29.70
C LYS A 328 -18.07 -54.39 28.63
N ALA A 329 -18.72 -53.26 28.94
CA ALA A 329 -18.83 -52.13 28.02
C ALA A 329 -17.47 -51.44 27.81
N ASP A 330 -16.70 -51.24 28.89
CA ASP A 330 -15.34 -50.70 28.84
C ASP A 330 -14.41 -51.61 28.02
N ASP A 331 -14.47 -52.93 28.24
CA ASP A 331 -13.73 -53.95 27.47
C ASP A 331 -14.11 -53.89 25.98
N PHE A 332 -15.41 -53.78 25.66
CA PHE A 332 -15.86 -53.66 24.26
C PHE A 332 -15.32 -52.40 23.59
N ILE A 333 -15.45 -51.21 24.19
CA ILE A 333 -15.00 -49.94 23.60
C ILE A 333 -13.47 -49.89 23.43
N GLN A 334 -12.73 -50.61 24.27
CA GLN A 334 -11.29 -50.77 24.17
C GLN A 334 -10.85 -51.85 23.17
N SER A 335 -11.73 -52.79 22.83
CA SER A 335 -11.45 -53.85 21.86
C SER A 335 -11.27 -53.32 20.43
N PRO A 336 -10.67 -54.11 19.52
CA PRO A 336 -10.63 -53.80 18.09
C PRO A 336 -12.03 -53.58 17.48
N ASN A 337 -13.03 -54.33 17.93
CA ASN A 337 -14.43 -54.16 17.48
C ASN A 337 -15.03 -52.84 17.99
N GLY A 338 -14.70 -52.41 19.20
CA GLY A 338 -15.06 -51.09 19.71
C GLY A 338 -14.40 -49.95 18.95
N THR A 339 -13.17 -50.15 18.48
CA THR A 339 -12.49 -49.18 17.60
C THR A 339 -13.19 -49.07 16.24
N LYS A 340 -13.56 -50.20 15.62
CA LYS A 340 -14.37 -50.22 14.38
C LYS A 340 -15.73 -49.54 14.57
N PHE A 341 -16.40 -49.81 15.70
CA PHE A 341 -17.66 -49.16 16.07
C PHE A 341 -17.52 -47.64 16.20
N LYS A 342 -16.48 -47.14 16.89
CA LYS A 342 -16.19 -45.70 17.00
C LYS A 342 -15.96 -45.07 15.62
N ILE A 343 -15.16 -45.71 14.77
CA ILE A 343 -14.91 -45.24 13.39
C ILE A 343 -16.20 -45.21 12.58
N LEU A 344 -17.05 -46.23 12.67
CA LEU A 344 -18.34 -46.26 11.96
C LEU A 344 -19.26 -45.11 12.37
N ILE A 345 -19.37 -44.82 13.68
CA ILE A 345 -20.15 -43.69 14.19
C ILE A 345 -19.61 -42.37 13.64
N PHE A 346 -18.30 -42.16 13.68
CA PHE A 346 -17.67 -40.94 13.19
C PHE A 346 -17.87 -40.75 11.69
N THR A 347 -17.58 -41.79 10.90
CA THR A 347 -17.76 -41.77 9.44
C THR A 347 -19.22 -41.52 9.07
N GLY A 348 -20.17 -42.21 9.73
CA GLY A 348 -21.61 -41.98 9.52
C GLY A 348 -22.04 -40.55 9.84
N THR A 349 -21.48 -39.96 10.90
CA THR A 349 -21.78 -38.58 11.32
C THR A 349 -21.24 -37.55 10.34
N ILE A 350 -20.04 -37.77 9.80
CA ILE A 350 -19.41 -36.86 8.83
C ILE A 350 -20.16 -36.86 7.50
N ILE A 351 -20.62 -38.03 7.03
CA ILE A 351 -21.12 -38.20 5.66
C ILE A 351 -22.64 -38.07 5.55
N SER A 352 -23.42 -38.50 6.54
CA SER A 352 -24.89 -38.62 6.45
C SER A 352 -25.58 -37.31 6.04
N TYR A 353 -25.31 -36.22 6.74
CA TYR A 353 -25.94 -34.93 6.44
C TYR A 353 -25.46 -34.32 5.10
N PRO A 354 -24.14 -34.22 4.79
CA PRO A 354 -23.69 -33.69 3.51
C PRO A 354 -24.25 -34.47 2.33
N LEU A 355 -24.24 -35.81 2.39
CA LEU A 355 -24.77 -36.64 1.32
C LEU A 355 -26.26 -36.39 1.09
N GLY A 356 -27.07 -36.42 2.14
CA GLY A 356 -28.51 -36.13 2.04
C GLY A 356 -28.78 -34.71 1.55
N ALA A 357 -28.08 -33.71 2.08
CA ALA A 357 -28.28 -32.30 1.70
C ALA A 357 -27.87 -32.00 0.25
N LEU A 358 -26.78 -32.60 -0.24
CA LEU A 358 -26.32 -32.45 -1.62
C LEU A 358 -27.25 -33.16 -2.62
N ILE A 359 -27.77 -34.35 -2.26
CA ILE A 359 -28.75 -35.06 -3.09
C ILE A 359 -30.07 -34.28 -3.17
N MET A 360 -30.58 -33.81 -2.02
CA MET A 360 -31.86 -33.11 -1.94
C MET A 360 -31.83 -31.73 -2.61
N ASN A 361 -30.72 -31.00 -2.51
CA ASN A 361 -30.58 -29.68 -3.15
C ASN A 361 -29.86 -29.71 -4.51
N GLY A 362 -29.45 -30.89 -4.98
CA GLY A 362 -28.80 -31.08 -6.28
C GLY A 362 -29.71 -31.88 -7.20
N PRO A 363 -29.44 -33.17 -7.47
CA PRO A 363 -30.21 -34.00 -8.40
C PRO A 363 -31.73 -33.97 -8.19
N LEU A 364 -32.19 -33.95 -6.94
CA LEU A 364 -33.61 -34.02 -6.62
C LEU A 364 -34.28 -32.64 -6.46
N ILE A 365 -33.56 -31.53 -6.69
CA ILE A 365 -34.07 -30.19 -6.34
C ILE A 365 -35.43 -29.86 -6.97
N LYS A 366 -35.67 -30.28 -8.22
CA LYS A 366 -36.94 -30.02 -8.92
C LYS A 366 -38.15 -30.70 -8.25
N SER A 367 -37.95 -31.83 -7.60
CA SER A 367 -38.99 -32.54 -6.85
C SER A 367 -39.04 -32.10 -5.38
N THR A 368 -37.88 -31.82 -4.77
CA THR A 368 -37.80 -31.50 -3.33
C THR A 368 -38.13 -30.04 -3.02
N PHE A 369 -37.98 -29.13 -3.97
CA PHE A 369 -38.29 -27.72 -3.78
C PHE A 369 -39.80 -27.47 -3.61
N PRO A 370 -40.69 -27.89 -4.55
CA PRO A 370 -42.14 -27.77 -4.36
C PRO A 370 -42.68 -28.65 -3.24
N TRP A 371 -41.98 -29.72 -2.87
CA TRP A 371 -42.33 -30.51 -1.68
C TRP A 371 -42.08 -29.75 -0.37
N ARG A 372 -41.09 -28.85 -0.33
CA ARG A 372 -40.70 -28.09 0.87
C ARG A 372 -41.36 -26.73 0.97
N PHE A 373 -41.73 -26.14 -0.15
CA PHE A 373 -42.26 -24.77 -0.23
C PHE A 373 -43.52 -24.76 -1.08
N ASN A 374 -44.55 -24.05 -0.60
CA ASN A 374 -45.79 -23.87 -1.34
C ASN A 374 -45.57 -22.90 -2.51
N ILE A 375 -45.24 -23.43 -3.69
CA ILE A 375 -44.89 -22.62 -4.86
C ILE A 375 -45.79 -22.93 -6.07
N THR A 376 -45.88 -21.97 -6.98
CA THR A 376 -46.39 -22.17 -8.35
C THR A 376 -45.33 -21.79 -9.38
N TYR A 377 -45.22 -22.59 -10.44
CA TYR A 377 -44.38 -22.27 -11.60
C TYR A 377 -45.12 -21.40 -12.63
N GLU A 378 -46.41 -21.11 -12.42
CA GLU A 378 -47.20 -20.20 -13.24
C GLU A 378 -46.83 -18.76 -12.89
N ILE A 379 -45.97 -18.14 -13.70
CA ILE A 379 -45.53 -16.75 -13.53
C ILE A 379 -46.32 -15.85 -14.49
N PRO A 380 -46.87 -14.71 -14.05
CA PRO A 380 -47.53 -13.75 -14.93
C PRO A 380 -46.64 -13.33 -16.11
N LYS A 381 -47.23 -13.19 -17.29
CA LYS A 381 -46.49 -12.97 -18.55
C LYS A 381 -45.48 -11.82 -18.49
N LYS A 382 -45.91 -10.64 -18.00
CA LYS A 382 -45.04 -9.46 -17.88
C LYS A 382 -43.84 -9.71 -16.96
N LEU A 383 -44.06 -10.37 -15.82
CA LEU A 383 -42.98 -10.73 -14.89
C LEU A 383 -42.06 -11.79 -15.49
N LYS A 384 -42.60 -12.75 -16.24
CA LYS A 384 -41.82 -13.78 -16.93
C LYS A 384 -40.88 -13.17 -17.97
N GLU A 385 -41.37 -12.25 -18.78
CA GLU A 385 -40.57 -11.50 -19.76
C GLU A 385 -39.41 -10.72 -19.09
N LEU A 386 -39.70 -10.03 -17.98
CA LEU A 386 -38.69 -9.31 -17.19
C LEU A 386 -37.62 -10.26 -16.63
N ILE A 387 -38.03 -11.41 -16.08
CA ILE A 387 -37.09 -12.42 -15.55
C ILE A 387 -36.17 -12.95 -16.66
N ASP A 388 -36.73 -13.26 -17.82
CA ASP A 388 -35.98 -13.81 -18.94
C ASP A 388 -34.99 -12.76 -19.50
N GLU A 389 -35.39 -11.49 -19.58
CA GLU A 389 -34.50 -10.39 -19.94
C GLU A 389 -33.35 -10.21 -18.94
N GLU A 390 -33.65 -10.21 -17.64
CA GLU A 390 -32.62 -10.10 -16.59
C GLU A 390 -31.64 -11.28 -16.63
N TYR A 391 -32.14 -12.49 -16.89
CA TYR A 391 -31.33 -13.68 -17.06
C TYR A 391 -30.40 -13.57 -18.27
N HIS A 392 -30.90 -13.18 -19.45
CA HIS A 392 -30.07 -12.96 -20.63
C HIS A 392 -29.04 -11.85 -20.42
N ASN A 393 -29.41 -10.76 -19.75
CA ASN A 393 -28.49 -9.70 -19.37
C ASN A 393 -27.39 -10.22 -18.41
N LEU A 394 -27.69 -11.19 -17.54
CA LEU A 394 -26.68 -11.85 -16.69
C LEU A 394 -25.70 -12.67 -17.51
N LEU A 395 -26.21 -13.51 -18.40
CA LEU A 395 -25.39 -14.36 -19.26
C LEU A 395 -24.42 -13.51 -20.10
N LYS A 396 -24.91 -12.41 -20.68
CA LYS A 396 -24.09 -11.48 -21.46
C LYS A 396 -23.03 -10.79 -20.60
N LYS A 397 -23.39 -10.29 -19.42
CA LYS A 397 -22.46 -9.59 -18.51
C LYS A 397 -21.35 -10.51 -17.99
N GLU A 398 -21.71 -11.74 -17.59
CA GLU A 398 -20.78 -12.72 -17.01
C GLU A 398 -20.11 -13.60 -18.08
N ASN A 399 -20.41 -13.40 -19.36
CA ASN A 399 -19.94 -14.20 -20.49
C ASN A 399 -20.19 -15.72 -20.31
N ARG A 400 -21.44 -16.10 -19.99
CA ARG A 400 -21.84 -17.48 -19.71
C ARG A 400 -22.85 -18.00 -20.73
N CYS A 401 -22.79 -19.30 -21.00
CA CYS A 401 -23.83 -20.00 -21.74
C CYS A 401 -24.96 -20.46 -20.79
N GLU A 402 -26.16 -20.68 -21.31
CA GLU A 402 -27.31 -21.13 -20.51
C GLU A 402 -27.06 -22.44 -19.74
N ARG A 403 -26.28 -23.36 -20.32
CA ARG A 403 -25.90 -24.63 -19.68
C ARG A 403 -25.05 -24.44 -18.42
N ASP A 404 -24.35 -23.32 -18.32
CA ASP A 404 -23.42 -23.04 -17.21
C ASP A 404 -24.12 -22.31 -16.06
N ALA A 405 -25.25 -21.65 -16.31
CA ALA A 405 -25.99 -20.84 -15.34
C ALA A 405 -27.48 -21.24 -15.30
N VAL A 406 -27.81 -22.38 -14.70
CA VAL A 406 -29.18 -22.90 -14.71
C VAL A 406 -29.98 -22.28 -13.55
N VAL A 407 -31.12 -21.66 -13.83
CA VAL A 407 -32.02 -21.10 -12.82
C VAL A 407 -33.48 -21.37 -13.19
N THR A 408 -34.33 -21.56 -12.20
CA THR A 408 -35.78 -21.63 -12.38
C THR A 408 -36.44 -20.74 -11.34
N PHE A 409 -37.29 -19.84 -11.83
CA PHE A 409 -38.10 -18.98 -10.98
C PHE A 409 -39.49 -19.58 -10.77
N SER A 410 -40.09 -19.26 -9.63
CA SER A 410 -41.44 -19.61 -9.23
C SER A 410 -41.99 -18.50 -8.32
N ILE A 411 -43.29 -18.54 -8.02
CA ILE A 411 -43.92 -17.67 -7.02
C ILE A 411 -44.15 -18.49 -5.76
N ASN A 412 -43.75 -17.96 -4.61
CA ASN A 412 -44.07 -18.52 -3.30
C ASN A 412 -45.48 -18.09 -2.90
N ASN A 413 -46.39 -19.06 -2.80
CA ASN A 413 -47.78 -18.88 -2.37
C ASN A 413 -47.93 -18.86 -0.85
N ASP A 414 -46.86 -19.14 -0.09
CA ASP A 414 -46.88 -18.91 1.36
C ASP A 414 -46.88 -17.41 1.65
N GLU A 415 -48.06 -16.89 1.96
CA GLU A 415 -48.32 -15.49 2.29
C GLU A 415 -47.57 -15.00 3.54
N SER A 416 -47.01 -15.91 4.35
CA SER A 416 -46.21 -15.54 5.52
C SER A 416 -44.75 -15.21 5.20
N GLU A 417 -44.30 -15.52 3.98
CA GLU A 417 -42.93 -15.30 3.51
C GLU A 417 -42.87 -14.09 2.57
N HIS A 418 -42.25 -13.02 3.04
CA HIS A 418 -42.23 -11.72 2.36
C HIS A 418 -40.90 -11.39 1.64
N ASP A 419 -39.96 -12.33 1.56
CA ASP A 419 -38.73 -12.22 0.76
C ASP A 419 -38.57 -13.51 -0.05
N SER A 420 -37.67 -13.49 -1.05
CA SER A 420 -37.43 -14.63 -1.92
C SER A 420 -36.81 -15.82 -1.17
N ILE A 421 -37.25 -17.03 -1.51
CA ILE A 421 -36.65 -18.28 -1.03
C ILE A 421 -35.85 -18.91 -2.16
N ALA A 422 -34.55 -19.09 -1.92
CA ALA A 422 -33.67 -19.75 -2.88
C ALA A 422 -33.01 -21.00 -2.29
N LYS A 423 -32.83 -22.02 -3.14
CA LYS A 423 -32.02 -23.22 -2.87
C LYS A 423 -31.16 -23.57 -4.07
N SER A 424 -30.09 -24.31 -3.81
CA SER A 424 -29.07 -24.68 -4.82
C SER A 424 -28.29 -23.45 -5.32
N CYS A 425 -27.62 -23.56 -6.47
CA CYS A 425 -26.88 -22.48 -7.09
C CYS A 425 -26.95 -22.54 -8.62
N LEU A 426 -26.73 -21.41 -9.28
CA LEU A 426 -26.80 -21.30 -10.74
C LEU A 426 -25.70 -22.11 -11.42
N SER A 427 -24.55 -22.24 -10.76
CA SER A 427 -23.31 -22.77 -11.32
C SER A 427 -23.19 -24.30 -11.29
N ILE A 428 -24.29 -25.02 -11.02
CA ILE A 428 -24.34 -26.48 -11.12
C ILE A 428 -25.43 -26.89 -12.10
N ARG A 429 -25.25 -28.06 -12.74
CA ARG A 429 -26.17 -28.58 -13.77
C ARG A 429 -27.64 -28.67 -13.34
N PHE A 430 -27.91 -28.87 -12.05
CA PHE A 430 -29.28 -28.97 -11.52
C PHE A 430 -29.96 -27.60 -11.36
N GLY A 431 -29.17 -26.53 -11.34
CA GLY A 431 -29.60 -25.15 -11.25
C GLY A 431 -30.11 -24.69 -9.88
N ALA A 432 -30.29 -23.38 -9.76
CA ALA A 432 -30.95 -22.75 -8.62
C ALA A 432 -32.48 -22.77 -8.79
N GLN A 433 -33.19 -23.01 -7.69
CA GLN A 433 -34.64 -22.79 -7.60
C GLN A 433 -34.88 -21.56 -6.73
N ILE A 434 -35.55 -20.55 -7.29
CA ILE A 434 -35.83 -19.27 -6.64
C ILE A 434 -37.34 -19.04 -6.65
N ALA A 435 -37.95 -18.92 -5.49
CA ALA A 435 -39.35 -18.57 -5.32
C ALA A 435 -39.44 -17.11 -4.88
N LEU A 436 -40.00 -16.24 -5.72
CA LEU A 436 -40.24 -14.84 -5.43
C LEU A 436 -41.46 -14.71 -4.50
N PRO A 437 -41.54 -13.70 -3.63
CA PRO A 437 -42.69 -13.54 -2.74
C PRO A 437 -43.98 -13.27 -3.54
N PHE A 438 -45.12 -13.77 -3.05
CA PHE A 438 -46.42 -13.76 -3.77
C PHE A 438 -46.76 -12.41 -4.38
N TYR A 439 -46.48 -11.31 -3.66
CA TYR A 439 -46.89 -9.98 -4.07
C TYR A 439 -46.10 -9.39 -5.26
N VAL A 440 -45.01 -10.02 -5.68
CA VAL A 440 -44.25 -9.60 -6.87
C VAL A 440 -45.09 -9.73 -8.15
N GLN A 441 -46.14 -10.56 -8.10
CA GLN A 441 -47.07 -10.77 -9.21
C GLN A 441 -47.97 -9.56 -9.51
N PHE A 442 -48.15 -8.62 -8.56
CA PHE A 442 -49.05 -7.48 -8.74
C PHE A 442 -48.41 -6.41 -9.62
N ASP A 443 -49.17 -5.89 -10.60
CA ASP A 443 -48.73 -4.77 -11.43
C ASP A 443 -49.27 -3.42 -10.94
N ASN A 444 -50.41 -3.42 -10.26
CA ASN A 444 -51.09 -2.23 -9.78
C ASN A 444 -51.74 -2.45 -8.41
N ILE A 445 -52.26 -1.37 -7.81
CA ILE A 445 -52.83 -1.39 -6.46
C ILE A 445 -54.18 -2.13 -6.46
N GLU A 446 -54.90 -2.09 -7.57
CA GLU A 446 -56.22 -2.72 -7.74
C GLU A 446 -56.10 -4.25 -7.67
N GLU A 447 -55.19 -4.86 -8.42
CA GLU A 447 -54.88 -6.29 -8.38
C GLU A 447 -54.43 -6.74 -6.98
N ALA A 448 -53.54 -5.96 -6.36
CA ALA A 448 -53.06 -6.25 -5.01
C ALA A 448 -54.22 -6.18 -4.00
N THR A 449 -55.12 -5.20 -4.14
CA THR A 449 -56.31 -5.03 -3.29
C THR A 449 -57.28 -6.21 -3.46
N GLU A 450 -57.58 -6.60 -4.69
CA GLU A 450 -58.46 -7.73 -4.98
C GLU A 450 -57.90 -9.02 -4.39
N TYR A 451 -56.61 -9.29 -4.61
CA TYR A 451 -55.93 -10.46 -4.05
C TYR A 451 -56.00 -10.47 -2.52
N CYS A 452 -55.70 -9.35 -1.87
CA CYS A 452 -55.71 -9.26 -0.41
C CYS A 452 -57.12 -9.48 0.16
N LYS A 453 -58.16 -8.90 -0.43
CA LYS A 453 -59.54 -9.08 0.03
C LYS A 453 -60.04 -10.52 -0.17
N LYS A 454 -59.63 -11.17 -1.26
CA LYS A 454 -60.06 -12.52 -1.62
C LYS A 454 -59.34 -13.59 -0.81
N ASN A 455 -58.01 -13.51 -0.73
CA ASN A 455 -57.16 -14.57 -0.20
C ASN A 455 -56.68 -14.29 1.23
N LEU A 456 -56.44 -13.02 1.59
CA LEU A 456 -55.80 -12.61 2.84
C LEU A 456 -56.77 -12.05 3.89
N LYS A 457 -57.92 -12.68 4.14
CA LYS A 457 -58.82 -12.25 5.23
C LYS A 457 -58.16 -12.32 6.61
N SER A 458 -57.29 -13.30 6.80
CA SER A 458 -56.41 -13.44 7.96
C SER A 458 -55.01 -13.80 7.47
N MET A 459 -54.04 -12.93 7.69
CA MET A 459 -52.65 -13.13 7.26
C MET A 459 -51.84 -13.73 8.40
N LYS A 460 -51.10 -14.82 8.14
CA LYS A 460 -50.11 -15.33 9.08
C LYS A 460 -48.80 -14.56 8.90
N PHE A 461 -48.27 -13.95 9.95
CA PHE A 461 -46.99 -13.26 9.92
C PHE A 461 -46.24 -13.46 11.24
N LEU A 462 -44.98 -13.92 11.18
CA LEU A 462 -44.15 -14.21 12.36
C LEU A 462 -44.87 -15.04 13.45
N ASN A 463 -45.57 -16.10 13.01
CA ASN A 463 -46.39 -17.00 13.84
C ASN A 463 -47.61 -16.37 14.54
N GLU A 464 -48.03 -15.17 14.15
CA GLU A 464 -49.31 -14.58 14.56
C GLU A 464 -50.29 -14.54 13.40
N ILE A 465 -51.57 -14.76 13.69
CA ILE A 465 -52.66 -14.57 12.73
C ILE A 465 -53.18 -13.15 12.91
N LEU A 466 -53.05 -12.34 11.88
CA LEU A 466 -53.46 -10.94 11.84
C LEU A 466 -54.75 -10.81 11.00
N THR A 467 -55.80 -10.26 11.60
CA THR A 467 -57.00 -9.86 10.87
C THR A 467 -56.82 -8.41 10.45
N ILE A 468 -56.66 -8.18 9.14
CA ILE A 468 -56.41 -6.85 8.58
C ILE A 468 -57.66 -6.39 7.87
N ASP A 469 -58.17 -5.23 8.26
CA ASP A 469 -59.17 -4.51 7.47
C ASP A 469 -58.47 -3.84 6.29
N TRP A 470 -58.63 -4.41 5.10
CA TRP A 470 -58.01 -3.93 3.86
C TRP A 470 -58.57 -2.59 3.39
N ASP A 471 -59.76 -2.20 3.84
CA ASP A 471 -60.36 -0.90 3.51
C ASP A 471 -59.88 0.22 4.45
N SER A 472 -59.24 -0.14 5.57
CA SER A 472 -58.62 0.82 6.47
C SER A 472 -57.39 1.52 5.85
N GLU A 473 -57.07 2.73 6.34
CA GLU A 473 -55.87 3.47 5.90
C GLU A 473 -54.57 2.64 6.06
N LYS A 474 -54.46 1.86 7.14
CA LYS A 474 -53.31 0.98 7.36
C LYS A 474 -53.30 -0.18 6.37
N GLY A 475 -54.45 -0.79 6.08
CA GLY A 475 -54.60 -1.85 5.09
C GLY A 475 -54.17 -1.38 3.69
N GLN A 476 -54.63 -0.21 3.29
CA GLN A 476 -54.25 0.41 2.01
C GLN A 476 -52.75 0.75 1.92
N LYS A 477 -52.13 1.23 3.01
CA LYS A 477 -50.68 1.42 3.07
C LYS A 477 -49.89 0.11 2.95
N ILE A 478 -50.37 -0.97 3.57
CA ILE A 478 -49.77 -2.30 3.43
C ILE A 478 -49.88 -2.78 1.97
N ILE A 479 -51.05 -2.65 1.34
CA ILE A 479 -51.26 -3.00 -0.08
C ILE A 479 -50.31 -2.20 -0.97
N LYS A 480 -50.18 -0.89 -0.76
CA LYS A 480 -49.25 -0.05 -1.53
C LYS A 480 -47.79 -0.51 -1.44
N SER A 481 -47.39 -1.05 -0.28
CA SER A 481 -46.05 -1.63 -0.09
C SER A 481 -45.82 -2.97 -0.81
N MET A 482 -46.90 -3.64 -1.23
CA MET A 482 -46.88 -4.93 -1.94
C MET A 482 -46.80 -4.75 -3.46
N VAL A 483 -47.10 -3.57 -3.99
CA VAL A 483 -46.90 -3.24 -5.42
C VAL A 483 -45.46 -2.76 -5.61
N LEU A 484 -44.71 -3.35 -6.54
CA LEU A 484 -43.31 -3.01 -6.83
C LEU A 484 -43.16 -2.41 -8.24
N SER A 485 -42.27 -1.43 -8.41
CA SER A 485 -41.85 -0.98 -9.75
C SER A 485 -41.10 -2.07 -10.52
N ASP A 486 -41.06 -1.94 -11.84
CA ASP A 486 -40.28 -2.86 -12.68
C ASP A 486 -38.78 -2.82 -12.32
N ASN A 487 -38.24 -1.67 -11.89
CA ASN A 487 -36.87 -1.56 -11.40
C ASN A 487 -36.63 -2.35 -10.10
N ALA A 488 -37.59 -2.33 -9.17
CA ALA A 488 -37.54 -3.13 -7.95
C ALA A 488 -37.65 -4.64 -8.25
N LYS A 489 -38.51 -5.02 -9.21
CA LYS A 489 -38.61 -6.41 -9.70
C LYS A 489 -37.29 -6.87 -10.34
N ARG A 490 -36.65 -6.04 -11.19
CA ARG A 490 -35.34 -6.32 -11.80
C ARG A 490 -34.23 -6.46 -10.78
N PHE A 491 -34.17 -5.55 -9.81
CA PHE A 491 -33.24 -5.65 -8.68
C PHE A 491 -33.40 -6.98 -7.94
N LEU A 492 -34.63 -7.36 -7.58
CA LEU A 492 -34.89 -8.58 -6.82
C LEU A 492 -34.42 -9.83 -7.58
N VAL A 493 -34.78 -9.95 -8.85
CA VAL A 493 -34.39 -11.07 -9.73
C VAL A 493 -32.86 -11.15 -9.85
N ARG A 494 -32.22 -10.01 -10.11
CA ARG A 494 -30.76 -9.91 -10.26
C ARG A 494 -30.02 -10.26 -8.97
N ARG A 495 -30.48 -9.73 -7.84
CA ARG A 495 -29.97 -9.98 -6.49
C ARG A 495 -30.00 -11.47 -6.16
N ASP A 496 -31.13 -12.13 -6.42
CA ASP A 496 -31.30 -13.55 -6.11
C ASP A 496 -30.42 -14.43 -7.00
N MET A 497 -30.21 -14.06 -8.27
CA MET A 497 -29.24 -14.74 -9.11
C MET A 497 -27.81 -14.57 -8.56
N TYR A 498 -27.39 -13.35 -8.21
CA TYR A 498 -26.04 -13.13 -7.66
C TYR A 498 -25.80 -13.80 -6.30
N ALA A 499 -26.78 -13.72 -5.38
CA ALA A 499 -26.71 -14.39 -4.07
C ALA A 499 -26.58 -15.92 -4.19
N ASN A 500 -26.98 -16.49 -5.34
CA ASN A 500 -26.91 -17.92 -5.64
C ASN A 500 -25.94 -18.26 -6.78
N ASN A 501 -25.04 -17.35 -7.16
CA ASN A 501 -24.12 -17.49 -8.31
C ASN A 501 -22.86 -18.36 -8.04
N GLY A 502 -22.74 -18.98 -6.86
CA GLY A 502 -21.56 -19.77 -6.49
C GLY A 502 -21.90 -21.12 -5.90
N TYR A 503 -21.00 -22.08 -6.05
CA TYR A 503 -21.11 -23.40 -5.39
C TYR A 503 -21.27 -23.28 -3.87
N GLN A 504 -20.88 -22.16 -3.28
CA GLN A 504 -21.06 -21.85 -1.86
C GLN A 504 -22.53 -21.84 -1.46
N SER A 505 -23.46 -21.35 -2.30
CA SER A 505 -24.89 -21.32 -1.96
C SER A 505 -25.49 -22.74 -1.91
N PHE A 506 -24.91 -23.69 -2.65
CA PHE A 506 -25.28 -25.11 -2.65
C PHE A 506 -24.55 -25.93 -1.57
N ALA A 507 -23.23 -25.82 -1.48
CA ALA A 507 -22.38 -26.75 -0.75
C ALA A 507 -21.90 -26.24 0.62
N ASN A 508 -22.04 -24.94 0.95
CA ASN A 508 -21.44 -24.40 2.17
C ASN A 508 -21.95 -25.05 3.45
N ARG A 509 -23.26 -25.32 3.56
CA ARG A 509 -23.83 -26.00 4.74
C ARG A 509 -23.31 -27.45 4.87
N PRO A 510 -23.33 -28.29 3.82
CA PRO A 510 -22.64 -29.59 3.80
C PRO A 510 -21.16 -29.52 4.17
N ILE A 511 -20.41 -28.56 3.61
CA ILE A 511 -18.96 -28.40 3.85
C ILE A 511 -18.70 -28.03 5.32
N CYS A 512 -19.48 -27.08 5.87
CA CYS A 512 -19.40 -26.72 7.29
C CYS A 512 -19.66 -27.93 8.18
N TRP A 513 -20.73 -28.69 7.89
CA TRP A 513 -21.03 -29.91 8.63
C TRP A 513 -19.87 -30.89 8.59
N ALA A 514 -19.40 -31.27 7.40
CA ALA A 514 -18.33 -32.25 7.21
C ALA A 514 -17.04 -31.83 7.93
N THR A 515 -16.65 -30.56 7.78
CA THR A 515 -15.42 -30.01 8.38
C THR A 515 -15.47 -30.05 9.90
N PHE A 516 -16.54 -29.52 10.51
CA PHE A 516 -16.64 -29.43 11.96
C PHE A 516 -16.89 -30.78 12.62
N THR A 517 -17.63 -31.69 11.98
CA THR A 517 -17.84 -33.06 12.48
C THR A 517 -16.61 -33.95 12.31
N ALA A 518 -15.80 -33.76 11.27
CA ALA A 518 -14.51 -34.43 11.13
C ALA A 518 -13.54 -34.01 12.24
N PHE A 519 -13.43 -32.70 12.50
CA PHE A 519 -12.65 -32.18 13.61
C PHE A 519 -13.17 -32.70 14.96
N SER A 520 -14.50 -32.70 15.16
CA SER A 520 -15.17 -33.25 16.35
C SER A 520 -14.81 -34.71 16.59
N SER A 521 -14.87 -35.52 15.52
CA SER A 521 -14.63 -36.96 15.56
C SER A 521 -13.17 -37.25 15.88
N PHE A 522 -12.25 -36.54 15.24
CA PHE A 522 -10.82 -36.64 15.53
C PHE A 522 -10.51 -36.24 16.98
N LEU A 523 -11.06 -35.12 17.45
CA LEU A 523 -10.85 -34.62 18.81
C LEU A 523 -11.43 -35.59 19.86
N THR A 524 -12.62 -36.11 19.61
CA THR A 524 -13.26 -37.14 20.45
C THR A 524 -12.38 -38.39 20.53
N PHE A 525 -11.90 -38.88 19.38
CA PHE A 525 -11.02 -40.05 19.33
C PHE A 525 -9.70 -39.81 20.07
N ALA A 526 -9.07 -38.65 19.85
CA ALA A 526 -7.80 -38.28 20.47
C ALA A 526 -7.93 -38.13 22.00
N ILE A 527 -8.94 -37.40 22.47
CA ILE A 527 -9.17 -37.18 23.91
C ILE A 527 -9.55 -38.50 24.58
N HIS A 528 -10.50 -39.26 24.04
CA HIS A 528 -10.93 -40.52 24.63
C HIS A 528 -9.77 -41.53 24.74
N ASN A 529 -8.88 -41.58 23.75
CA ASN A 529 -7.76 -42.54 23.73
C ASN A 529 -6.51 -42.05 24.49
N LYS A 530 -6.24 -40.74 24.56
CA LYS A 530 -5.01 -40.18 25.17
C LYS A 530 -5.22 -39.60 26.58
N SER A 531 -6.43 -39.16 26.92
CA SER A 531 -6.70 -38.50 28.20
C SER A 531 -6.74 -39.50 29.35
N LYS A 532 -5.91 -39.27 30.37
CA LYS A 532 -5.96 -40.02 31.64
C LYS A 532 -7.32 -39.87 32.34
N LEU A 533 -8.01 -38.75 32.14
CA LEU A 533 -9.35 -38.48 32.72
C LEU A 533 -10.44 -39.38 32.13
N CYS A 534 -10.37 -39.69 30.83
CA CYS A 534 -11.37 -40.53 30.16
C CYS A 534 -11.14 -42.03 30.41
N ASN A 535 -9.87 -42.41 30.61
CA ASN A 535 -9.42 -43.78 30.87
C ASN A 535 -9.99 -44.83 29.89
N LYS A 536 -10.28 -44.41 28.64
CA LYS A 536 -10.88 -45.24 27.57
C LYS A 536 -12.19 -45.97 27.97
N THR A 537 -12.92 -45.46 28.95
CA THR A 537 -14.18 -46.07 29.42
C THR A 537 -15.32 -45.80 28.44
N ALA A 538 -16.26 -46.72 28.30
CA ALA A 538 -17.46 -46.56 27.48
C ALA A 538 -18.29 -45.35 27.91
N LEU A 539 -18.39 -45.12 29.23
CA LEU A 539 -19.07 -43.93 29.78
C LEU A 539 -18.39 -42.63 29.34
N SER A 540 -17.05 -42.58 29.35
CA SER A 540 -16.33 -41.39 28.88
C SER A 540 -16.59 -41.11 27.40
N PHE A 541 -16.68 -42.14 26.56
CA PHE A 541 -17.01 -41.98 25.14
C PHE A 541 -18.44 -41.50 24.96
N ALA A 542 -19.40 -42.11 25.67
CA ALA A 542 -20.82 -41.77 25.61
C ALA A 542 -21.11 -40.33 26.04
N ILE A 543 -20.30 -39.75 26.93
CA ILE A 543 -20.41 -38.34 27.35
C ILE A 543 -19.62 -37.42 26.40
N LEU A 544 -18.37 -37.77 26.09
CA LEU A 544 -17.47 -36.92 25.31
C LEU A 544 -18.01 -36.68 23.90
N TYR A 545 -18.52 -37.72 23.25
CA TYR A 545 -18.96 -37.64 21.86
C TYR A 545 -20.10 -36.63 21.66
N PRO A 546 -21.25 -36.70 22.37
CA PRO A 546 -22.30 -35.68 22.26
C PRO A 546 -21.85 -34.27 22.63
N VAL A 547 -20.97 -34.11 23.62
CA VAL A 547 -20.46 -32.80 24.05
C VAL A 547 -19.63 -32.15 22.94
N VAL A 548 -18.63 -32.86 22.41
CA VAL A 548 -17.76 -32.33 21.34
C VAL A 548 -18.54 -32.18 20.03
N PHE A 549 -19.51 -33.07 19.77
CA PHE A 549 -20.41 -32.94 18.62
C PHE A 549 -21.29 -31.69 18.73
N GLY A 550 -21.89 -31.43 19.90
CA GLY A 550 -22.73 -30.24 20.13
C GLY A 550 -21.96 -28.93 19.92
N ILE A 551 -20.70 -28.88 20.38
CA ILE A 551 -19.80 -27.74 20.14
C ILE A 551 -19.53 -27.57 18.64
N SER A 552 -19.15 -28.64 17.95
CA SER A 552 -18.87 -28.60 16.51
C SER A 552 -20.11 -28.24 15.69
N TRP A 553 -21.29 -28.75 16.04
CA TRP A 553 -22.55 -28.40 15.41
C TRP A 553 -22.86 -26.92 15.57
N PHE A 554 -22.67 -26.36 16.78
CA PHE A 554 -22.85 -24.93 17.05
C PHE A 554 -21.93 -24.08 16.15
N PHE A 555 -20.62 -24.33 16.17
CA PHE A 555 -19.67 -23.55 15.36
C PHE A 555 -19.88 -23.71 13.86
N GLY A 556 -20.15 -24.94 13.38
CA GLY A 556 -20.47 -25.18 11.98
C GLY A 556 -21.76 -24.49 11.53
N ASN A 557 -22.75 -24.37 12.43
CA ASN A 557 -23.95 -23.61 12.16
C ASN A 557 -23.67 -22.10 12.11
N GLN A 558 -22.90 -21.55 13.05
CA GLN A 558 -22.52 -20.13 13.05
C GLN A 558 -21.72 -19.75 11.79
N TRP A 559 -20.78 -20.60 11.36
CA TRP A 559 -20.01 -20.37 10.15
C TRP A 559 -20.90 -20.35 8.89
N HIS A 560 -21.87 -21.26 8.85
CA HIS A 560 -22.85 -21.29 7.77
C HIS A 560 -23.70 -20.01 7.73
N LEU A 561 -24.23 -19.58 8.89
CA LEU A 561 -25.01 -18.36 9.00
C LEU A 561 -24.18 -17.14 8.54
N PHE A 562 -22.95 -17.00 9.02
CA PHE A 562 -22.04 -15.92 8.59
C PHE A 562 -21.81 -15.93 7.06
N SER A 563 -21.57 -17.11 6.48
CA SER A 563 -21.38 -17.21 5.04
C SER A 563 -22.63 -16.84 4.24
N ARG A 564 -23.82 -17.19 4.74
CA ARG A 564 -25.11 -16.81 4.13
C ARG A 564 -25.35 -15.31 4.22
N TYR A 565 -25.05 -14.70 5.36
CA TYR A 565 -25.08 -13.25 5.52
C TYR A 565 -24.20 -12.53 4.49
N MET A 566 -22.97 -13.01 4.28
CA MET A 566 -22.06 -12.44 3.27
C MET A 566 -22.56 -12.65 1.83
N GLN A 567 -23.23 -13.76 1.53
CA GLN A 567 -23.82 -14.02 0.21
C GLN A 567 -24.98 -13.09 -0.10
N ASP A 568 -25.85 -12.84 0.89
CA ASP A 568 -26.99 -11.94 0.71
C ASP A 568 -26.51 -10.51 0.42
N LEU A 569 -25.55 -9.99 1.20
CA LEU A 569 -24.94 -8.67 0.97
C LEU A 569 -24.20 -8.59 -0.36
N ARG A 570 -23.52 -9.66 -0.77
CA ARG A 570 -22.88 -9.71 -2.10
C ARG A 570 -23.93 -9.62 -3.21
N GLY A 571 -25.05 -10.33 -3.07
CA GLY A 571 -26.15 -10.27 -4.03
C GLY A 571 -26.71 -8.86 -4.20
N ASP A 572 -26.84 -8.13 -3.09
CA ASP A 572 -27.26 -6.73 -3.10
C ASP A 572 -26.21 -5.83 -3.76
N TYR A 573 -24.95 -5.92 -3.30
CA TYR A 573 -23.82 -5.12 -3.80
C TYR A 573 -23.68 -5.24 -5.32
N GLN A 574 -23.59 -6.48 -5.83
CA GLN A 574 -23.42 -6.73 -7.26
C GLN A 574 -24.60 -6.25 -8.11
N SER A 575 -25.80 -6.14 -7.52
CA SER A 575 -26.98 -5.60 -8.19
C SER A 575 -26.96 -4.07 -8.18
N TYR A 576 -26.62 -3.44 -7.05
CA TYR A 576 -26.48 -1.99 -6.91
C TYR A 576 -25.40 -1.39 -7.80
N GLU A 577 -24.33 -2.14 -8.06
CA GLU A 577 -23.24 -1.67 -8.92
C GLU A 577 -23.60 -1.53 -10.40
N ILE A 578 -24.66 -2.20 -10.87
CA ILE A 578 -24.99 -2.24 -12.31
C ILE A 578 -25.26 -0.83 -12.87
N ASN A 579 -26.29 -0.16 -12.36
CA ASN A 579 -26.66 1.21 -12.73
C ASN A 579 -27.61 1.82 -11.68
N SER A 580 -28.02 3.06 -11.89
CA SER A 580 -28.94 3.80 -11.01
C SER A 580 -30.32 3.14 -10.86
N ASP A 581 -30.81 2.43 -11.86
CA ASP A 581 -32.14 1.82 -11.84
C ASP A 581 -32.20 0.66 -10.86
N TYR A 582 -31.16 -0.19 -10.82
CA TYR A 582 -31.05 -1.26 -9.82
C TYR A 582 -30.83 -0.70 -8.41
N LEU A 583 -30.05 0.38 -8.28
CA LEU A 583 -29.85 1.08 -7.02
C LEU A 583 -31.18 1.60 -6.46
N ASN A 584 -31.95 2.33 -7.27
CA ASN A 584 -33.24 2.88 -6.90
C ASN A 584 -34.29 1.77 -6.67
N GLY A 585 -34.29 0.74 -7.51
CA GLY A 585 -35.17 -0.42 -7.38
C GLY A 585 -34.95 -1.18 -6.07
N GLY A 586 -33.70 -1.41 -5.67
CA GLY A 586 -33.43 -2.08 -4.39
C GLY A 586 -33.67 -1.19 -3.17
N ARG A 587 -33.50 0.14 -3.29
CA ARG A 587 -33.94 1.08 -2.25
C ARG A 587 -35.46 1.03 -2.06
N GLU A 588 -36.22 1.07 -3.15
CA GLU A 588 -37.68 0.95 -3.13
C GLU A 588 -38.09 -0.37 -2.47
N TYR A 589 -37.51 -1.49 -2.90
CA TYR A 589 -37.83 -2.82 -2.38
C TYR A 589 -37.67 -2.91 -0.86
N TYR A 590 -36.51 -2.51 -0.33
CA TYR A 590 -36.24 -2.59 1.10
C TYR A 590 -37.02 -1.56 1.91
N LEU A 591 -37.21 -0.33 1.42
CA LEU A 591 -38.04 0.67 2.10
C LEU A 591 -39.50 0.23 2.21
N LYS A 592 -40.07 -0.33 1.14
CA LYS A 592 -41.44 -0.89 1.17
C LYS A 592 -41.55 -2.06 2.15
N MET A 593 -40.54 -2.93 2.20
CA MET A 593 -40.50 -4.03 3.17
C MET A 593 -40.43 -3.53 4.62
N LEU A 594 -39.58 -2.54 4.89
CA LEU A 594 -39.45 -1.92 6.22
C LEU A 594 -40.74 -1.20 6.64
N GLU A 595 -41.36 -0.43 5.74
CA GLU A 595 -42.64 0.24 5.98
C GLU A 595 -43.75 -0.77 6.30
N ARG A 596 -43.87 -1.83 5.50
CA ARG A 596 -44.82 -2.92 5.73
C ARG A 596 -44.63 -3.55 7.10
N ASN A 597 -43.40 -3.91 7.43
CA ASN A 597 -43.08 -4.53 8.72
C ASN A 597 -43.40 -3.59 9.90
N ARG A 598 -43.20 -2.27 9.75
CA ARG A 598 -43.58 -1.29 10.77
C ARG A 598 -45.09 -1.22 10.96
N LEU A 599 -45.88 -1.31 9.89
CA LEU A 599 -47.34 -1.32 9.97
C LEU A 599 -47.85 -2.60 10.64
N LEU A 600 -47.38 -3.77 10.18
CA LEU A 600 -47.70 -5.07 10.75
C LEU A 600 -47.31 -5.15 12.24
N ARG A 601 -46.15 -4.59 12.61
CA ARG A 601 -45.72 -4.47 14.01
C ARG A 601 -46.77 -3.83 14.92
N THR A 602 -47.53 -2.84 14.42
CA THR A 602 -48.58 -2.17 15.22
C THR A 602 -49.85 -2.99 15.36
N MET A 603 -50.02 -4.04 14.56
CA MET A 603 -51.18 -4.93 14.58
C MET A 603 -50.92 -6.20 15.41
N MET A 604 -49.65 -6.50 15.71
CA MET A 604 -49.23 -7.66 16.49
C MET A 604 -49.31 -7.39 17.99
N LYS A 605 -49.64 -8.42 18.79
CA LYS A 605 -49.72 -8.29 20.26
C LYS A 605 -48.35 -8.05 20.90
N ASP A 606 -47.30 -8.68 20.37
CA ASP A 606 -45.92 -8.58 20.87
C ASP A 606 -44.96 -7.94 19.85
N GLY A 607 -45.49 -7.16 18.88
CA GLY A 607 -44.75 -6.69 17.71
C GLY A 607 -43.43 -5.97 18.03
N LEU A 608 -43.36 -5.18 19.11
CA LEU A 608 -42.13 -4.49 19.55
C LEU A 608 -40.96 -5.44 19.87
N SER A 609 -41.28 -6.64 20.34
CA SER A 609 -40.31 -7.69 20.68
C SER A 609 -39.83 -8.48 19.46
N LYS A 610 -40.56 -8.40 18.34
CA LYS A 610 -40.29 -9.13 17.08
C LYS A 610 -39.75 -8.24 15.98
N ILE A 611 -40.11 -6.97 15.93
CA ILE A 611 -39.75 -6.05 14.84
C ILE A 611 -39.16 -4.75 15.43
N SER A 612 -38.06 -4.28 14.85
CA SER A 612 -37.39 -3.04 15.26
C SER A 612 -38.24 -1.80 14.94
N ALA A 613 -37.85 -0.64 15.49
CA ALA A 613 -38.49 0.63 15.14
C ALA A 613 -38.30 1.01 13.66
N ALA A 614 -37.18 0.59 13.07
CA ALA A 614 -36.89 0.81 11.65
C ALA A 614 -37.71 -0.10 10.73
N GLY A 615 -38.22 -1.24 11.23
CA GLY A 615 -38.96 -2.23 10.43
C GLY A 615 -38.21 -3.56 10.20
N ASP A 616 -37.05 -3.76 10.80
CA ASP A 616 -36.34 -5.05 10.71
C ASP A 616 -37.00 -6.12 11.55
N ILE A 617 -37.14 -7.32 10.99
CA ILE A 617 -37.49 -8.51 11.74
C ILE A 617 -36.29 -8.90 12.62
N ARG A 618 -36.49 -8.97 13.94
CA ARG A 618 -35.45 -9.37 14.89
C ARG A 618 -35.11 -10.85 14.67
N LYS A 619 -33.81 -11.18 14.74
CA LYS A 619 -33.24 -12.51 14.41
C LYS A 619 -33.26 -12.87 12.93
N LEU A 620 -33.66 -11.95 12.04
CA LEU A 620 -33.37 -12.13 10.61
C LEU A 620 -31.86 -12.22 10.41
N LEU A 621 -31.40 -13.16 9.58
CA LEU A 621 -29.98 -13.39 9.37
C LEU A 621 -29.27 -12.13 8.85
N THR A 622 -29.87 -11.51 7.83
CA THR A 622 -29.36 -10.30 7.18
C THR A 622 -30.39 -9.19 7.39
N PRO A 623 -30.18 -8.26 8.34
CA PRO A 623 -31.13 -7.17 8.58
C PRO A 623 -31.42 -6.37 7.31
N ILE A 624 -32.69 -6.07 7.07
CA ILE A 624 -33.17 -5.35 5.88
C ILE A 624 -32.55 -3.95 5.84
N ILE A 625 -32.44 -3.28 6.99
CA ILE A 625 -31.79 -1.97 7.06
C ILE A 625 -30.34 -2.02 6.62
N ARG A 626 -29.60 -3.11 6.94
CA ARG A 626 -28.19 -3.25 6.52
C ARG A 626 -28.08 -3.37 5.00
N ARG A 627 -29.03 -4.08 4.38
CA ARG A 627 -29.11 -4.24 2.92
C ARG A 627 -29.43 -2.91 2.24
N TYR A 628 -30.31 -2.10 2.85
CA TYR A 628 -30.61 -0.73 2.41
C TYR A 628 -29.41 0.22 2.58
N ASP A 629 -28.76 0.23 3.74
CA ASP A 629 -27.62 1.10 4.05
C ASP A 629 -26.43 0.86 3.12
N LEU A 630 -26.23 -0.39 2.69
CA LEU A 630 -25.22 -0.73 1.68
C LEU A 630 -25.41 0.07 0.38
N SER A 631 -26.65 0.38 -0.01
CA SER A 631 -26.91 1.24 -1.18
C SER A 631 -26.41 2.67 -0.97
N ASN A 632 -26.43 3.19 0.26
CA ASN A 632 -25.95 4.52 0.59
C ASN A 632 -24.41 4.56 0.64
N GLU A 633 -23.79 3.49 1.15
CA GLU A 633 -22.34 3.30 1.14
C GLU A 633 -21.78 3.33 -0.30
N ILE A 634 -22.40 2.56 -1.22
CA ILE A 634 -22.00 2.52 -2.64
C ILE A 634 -22.17 3.88 -3.32
N SER A 635 -23.28 4.58 -3.07
CA SER A 635 -23.46 5.94 -3.62
C SER A 635 -22.38 6.90 -3.14
N LYS A 636 -22.00 6.82 -1.86
CA LYS A 636 -20.94 7.66 -1.30
C LYS A 636 -19.58 7.33 -1.91
N GLU A 637 -19.23 6.04 -2.02
CA GLU A 637 -17.97 5.59 -2.60
C GLU A 637 -17.79 6.06 -4.06
N LYS A 638 -18.86 6.03 -4.87
CA LYS A 638 -18.82 6.55 -6.25
C LYS A 638 -18.53 8.04 -6.30
N ASN A 639 -19.18 8.82 -5.42
CA ASN A 639 -18.96 10.26 -5.35
C ASN A 639 -17.54 10.60 -4.87
N ASP A 640 -17.04 9.90 -3.84
CA ASP A 640 -15.69 10.09 -3.30
C ASP A 640 -14.61 9.76 -4.37
N LEU A 641 -14.84 8.74 -5.20
CA LEU A 641 -13.94 8.37 -6.31
C LEU A 641 -13.91 9.43 -7.42
N GLU A 642 -15.05 10.00 -7.78
CA GLU A 642 -15.17 11.05 -8.79
C GLU A 642 -14.49 12.36 -8.34
N GLU A 643 -14.66 12.74 -7.06
CA GLU A 643 -13.95 13.86 -6.43
C GLU A 643 -12.42 13.61 -6.48
N THR A 644 -11.97 12.43 -6.04
CA THR A 644 -10.54 12.07 -6.04
C THR A 644 -9.94 12.12 -7.45
N LEU A 645 -10.65 11.63 -8.47
CA LEU A 645 -10.16 11.65 -9.85
C LEU A 645 -10.00 13.10 -10.36
N THR A 646 -10.97 13.96 -10.05
CA THR A 646 -10.92 15.38 -10.41
C THR A 646 -9.70 16.06 -9.78
N ASP A 647 -9.41 15.74 -8.52
CA ASP A 647 -8.30 16.32 -7.76
C ASP A 647 -6.94 15.91 -8.32
N VAL A 648 -6.81 14.64 -8.72
CA VAL A 648 -5.62 14.13 -9.41
C VAL A 648 -5.41 14.84 -10.74
N LEU A 649 -6.47 15.06 -11.52
CA LEU A 649 -6.38 15.81 -12.79
C LEU A 649 -5.93 17.26 -12.56
N GLY A 650 -6.42 17.91 -11.51
CA GLY A 650 -5.98 19.25 -11.12
C GLY A 650 -4.51 19.31 -10.69
N LEU A 651 -4.04 18.33 -9.91
CA LEU A 651 -2.63 18.24 -9.50
C LEU A 651 -1.70 17.97 -10.68
N LEU A 652 -2.12 17.11 -11.62
CA LEU A 652 -1.39 16.88 -12.87
C LEU A 652 -1.31 18.15 -13.73
N ALA A 653 -2.41 18.90 -13.83
CA ALA A 653 -2.43 20.18 -14.50
C ALA A 653 -1.42 21.16 -13.87
N CYS A 654 -1.40 21.28 -12.54
CA CYS A 654 -0.40 22.10 -11.82
C CYS A 654 1.05 21.66 -12.07
N ALA A 655 1.31 20.36 -12.17
CA ALA A 655 2.64 19.84 -12.46
C ALA A 655 3.09 20.19 -13.88
N ILE A 656 2.19 20.07 -14.87
CA ILE A 656 2.43 20.48 -16.26
C ILE A 656 2.66 22.00 -16.32
N SER A 657 1.80 22.80 -15.69
CA SER A 657 1.99 24.26 -15.60
C SER A 657 3.34 24.61 -14.99
N SER A 658 3.73 23.94 -13.91
CA SER A 658 5.00 24.20 -13.23
C SER A 658 6.21 23.88 -14.10
N LEU A 659 6.14 22.81 -14.89
CA LEU A 659 7.17 22.46 -15.86
C LEU A 659 7.34 23.56 -16.91
N PHE A 660 6.24 24.02 -17.49
CA PHE A 660 6.28 25.05 -18.53
C PHE A 660 6.73 26.40 -17.96
N PHE A 661 6.18 26.86 -16.83
CA PHE A 661 6.62 28.10 -16.17
C PHE A 661 8.09 28.05 -15.76
N GLY A 662 8.57 26.92 -15.25
CA GLY A 662 9.98 26.77 -14.87
C GLY A 662 10.93 26.68 -16.07
N SER A 663 10.40 26.41 -17.26
CA SER A 663 11.16 26.26 -18.49
C SER A 663 11.04 27.47 -19.42
N MET A 664 10.10 28.39 -19.16
CA MET A 664 9.75 29.44 -20.12
C MET A 664 10.91 30.38 -20.44
N PHE A 665 11.83 30.62 -19.52
CA PHE A 665 13.00 31.49 -19.76
C PHE A 665 14.21 30.76 -20.36
N VAL A 666 14.15 29.43 -20.53
CA VAL A 666 15.23 28.63 -21.12
C VAL A 666 15.57 29.07 -22.55
N PRO A 667 14.59 29.32 -23.46
CA PRO A 667 14.87 29.73 -24.84
C PRO A 667 15.60 31.07 -24.93
N ILE A 668 15.18 32.07 -24.12
CA ILE A 668 15.74 33.43 -24.20
C ILE A 668 17.09 33.57 -23.48
N LYS A 669 17.45 32.64 -22.60
CA LYS A 669 18.60 32.79 -21.69
C LYS A 669 19.95 33.02 -22.38
N LYS A 670 20.12 32.51 -23.61
CA LYS A 670 21.37 32.66 -24.39
C LYS A 670 21.46 33.97 -25.18
N TYR A 671 20.38 34.73 -25.27
CA TYR A 671 20.28 35.93 -26.10
C TYR A 671 20.27 37.18 -25.20
N ASN A 672 20.70 38.32 -25.72
CA ASN A 672 20.57 39.59 -25.00
C ASN A 672 19.12 40.09 -25.10
N PRO A 673 18.36 40.19 -24.00
CA PRO A 673 17.00 40.71 -24.01
C PRO A 673 16.92 42.24 -24.10
N GLY A 674 18.07 42.93 -24.06
CA GLY A 674 18.13 44.38 -23.89
C GLY A 674 17.46 44.80 -22.59
N ASP A 675 16.64 45.85 -22.63
CA ASP A 675 15.81 46.26 -21.49
C ASP A 675 14.55 45.41 -21.26
N GLY A 676 14.26 44.44 -22.15
CA GLY A 676 13.16 43.48 -22.02
C GLY A 676 11.80 43.95 -22.52
N VAL A 677 11.62 45.24 -22.87
CA VAL A 677 10.31 45.75 -23.34
C VAL A 677 9.90 45.08 -24.65
N PHE A 678 10.86 44.95 -25.59
CA PHE A 678 10.62 44.27 -26.86
C PHE A 678 10.27 42.78 -26.66
N VAL A 679 11.01 42.07 -25.81
CA VAL A 679 10.73 40.66 -25.46
C VAL A 679 9.33 40.50 -24.89
N GLN A 680 8.95 41.37 -23.95
CA GLN A 680 7.63 41.35 -23.33
C GLN A 680 6.51 41.57 -24.37
N TRP A 681 6.72 42.45 -25.34
CA TRP A 681 5.76 42.69 -26.41
C TRP A 681 5.60 41.47 -27.34
N VAL A 682 6.71 40.85 -27.76
CA VAL A 682 6.67 39.62 -28.58
C VAL A 682 5.99 38.47 -27.84
N MET A 683 6.25 38.32 -26.53
CA MET A 683 5.55 37.36 -25.68
C MET A 683 4.05 37.64 -25.64
N GLY A 684 3.63 38.89 -25.43
CA GLY A 684 2.22 39.28 -25.39
C GLY A 684 1.47 39.01 -26.70
N LEU A 685 2.10 39.29 -27.84
CA LEU A 685 1.56 38.95 -29.17
C LEU A 685 1.36 37.43 -29.33
N THR A 686 2.34 36.64 -28.89
CA THR A 686 2.26 35.18 -29.00
C THR A 686 1.22 34.57 -28.05
N ILE A 687 1.13 35.09 -26.82
CA ILE A 687 0.11 34.69 -25.84
C ILE A 687 -1.29 34.94 -26.42
N MET A 688 -1.52 36.08 -27.07
CA MET A 688 -2.77 36.37 -27.76
C MET A 688 -3.08 35.36 -28.87
N PHE A 689 -2.09 35.00 -29.68
CA PHE A 689 -2.27 34.01 -30.74
C PHE A 689 -2.73 32.65 -30.18
N VAL A 690 -2.12 32.18 -29.08
CA VAL A 690 -2.58 30.98 -28.37
C VAL A 690 -3.97 31.18 -27.78
N GLY A 691 -4.29 32.39 -27.31
CA GLY A 691 -5.63 32.76 -26.83
C GLY A 691 -6.71 32.64 -27.89
N VAL A 692 -6.43 33.07 -29.12
CA VAL A 692 -7.35 32.92 -30.26
C VAL A 692 -7.61 31.44 -30.55
N ILE A 693 -6.56 30.62 -30.53
CA ILE A 693 -6.68 29.16 -30.70
C ILE A 693 -7.52 28.55 -29.57
N ALA A 694 -7.25 28.91 -28.31
CA ALA A 694 -8.03 28.44 -27.17
C ALA A 694 -9.49 28.88 -27.25
N ASN A 695 -9.76 30.11 -27.68
CA ASN A 695 -11.12 30.63 -27.86
C ASN A 695 -11.92 29.81 -28.89
N PHE A 696 -11.27 29.46 -30.01
CA PHE A 696 -11.85 28.60 -31.04
C PHE A 696 -12.21 27.22 -30.48
N PHE A 697 -11.29 26.57 -29.75
CA PHE A 697 -11.55 25.25 -29.15
C PHE A 697 -12.60 25.25 -28.04
N ASN A 698 -12.84 26.40 -27.39
CA ASN A 698 -13.89 26.56 -26.39
C ASN A 698 -15.23 27.05 -26.97
N ASN A 699 -15.42 26.98 -28.30
CA ASN A 699 -16.64 27.42 -29.00
C ASN A 699 -16.98 28.90 -28.81
N PHE A 700 -15.97 29.77 -28.78
CA PHE A 700 -16.13 31.23 -28.70
C PHE A 700 -16.99 31.70 -27.52
N PRO A 701 -16.56 31.45 -26.27
CA PRO A 701 -17.26 31.96 -25.10
C PRO A 701 -17.42 33.49 -25.12
N PRO A 702 -18.45 34.05 -24.44
CA PRO A 702 -18.65 35.48 -24.34
C PRO A 702 -17.40 36.20 -23.82
N PHE A 703 -16.98 37.24 -24.54
CA PHE A 703 -15.84 38.06 -24.14
C PHE A 703 -16.17 38.87 -22.88
N GLN A 704 -15.30 38.81 -21.86
CA GLN A 704 -15.49 39.47 -20.57
C GLN A 704 -14.44 40.57 -20.37
N PRO A 705 -14.76 41.86 -20.65
CA PRO A 705 -13.80 42.96 -20.56
C PRO A 705 -13.16 43.10 -19.18
N PHE A 706 -13.90 42.81 -18.11
CA PHE A 706 -13.36 42.91 -16.75
C PHE A 706 -12.24 41.87 -16.50
N ALA A 707 -12.28 40.70 -17.15
CA ALA A 707 -11.22 39.71 -17.07
C ALA A 707 -9.90 40.16 -17.72
N MET A 708 -9.93 41.16 -18.61
CA MET A 708 -8.72 41.76 -19.20
C MET A 708 -7.82 42.41 -18.13
N TRP A 709 -8.40 42.90 -17.03
CA TRP A 709 -7.62 43.48 -15.93
C TRP A 709 -6.65 42.47 -15.31
N GLY A 710 -7.00 41.18 -15.33
CA GLY A 710 -6.09 40.12 -14.90
C GLY A 710 -4.84 40.10 -15.78
N GLY A 711 -5.03 40.13 -17.10
CA GLY A 711 -3.94 40.17 -18.07
C GLY A 711 -3.10 41.44 -17.96
N PHE A 712 -3.74 42.57 -17.68
CA PHE A 712 -3.06 43.82 -17.37
C PHE A 712 -2.13 43.67 -16.17
N PHE A 713 -2.60 43.11 -15.05
CA PHE A 713 -1.77 42.92 -13.86
C PHE A 713 -0.57 42.03 -14.16
N TRP A 714 -0.76 40.91 -14.84
CA TRP A 714 0.36 40.06 -15.23
C TRP A 714 1.38 40.80 -16.10
N ALA A 715 0.94 41.51 -17.13
CA ALA A 715 1.82 42.23 -18.05
C ALA A 715 2.58 43.38 -17.34
N ALA A 716 1.90 44.13 -16.48
CA ALA A 716 2.50 45.19 -15.67
C ALA A 716 3.58 44.65 -14.72
N GLY A 717 3.34 43.50 -14.09
CA GLY A 717 4.35 42.82 -13.28
C GLY A 717 5.54 42.37 -14.12
N ASN A 718 5.30 41.73 -15.27
CA ASN A 718 6.35 41.15 -16.10
C ASN A 718 7.27 42.18 -16.77
N LEU A 719 6.77 43.40 -17.05
CA LEU A 719 7.60 44.51 -17.54
C LEU A 719 8.73 44.89 -16.56
N THR A 720 8.56 44.64 -15.27
CA THR A 720 9.59 44.95 -14.26
C THR A 720 10.64 43.85 -14.11
N ALA A 721 10.41 42.65 -14.65
CA ALA A 721 11.25 41.47 -14.40
C ALA A 721 12.72 41.68 -14.84
N ILE A 722 12.94 42.14 -16.07
CA ILE A 722 14.30 42.39 -16.61
C ILE A 722 15.00 43.53 -15.86
N PRO A 723 14.38 44.71 -15.62
CA PRO A 723 14.96 45.74 -14.76
C PRO A 723 15.36 45.27 -13.37
N ILE A 724 14.52 44.46 -12.69
CA ILE A 724 14.85 43.90 -11.37
C ILE A 724 16.09 43.01 -11.46
N ILE A 725 16.10 42.09 -12.44
CA ILE A 725 17.21 41.16 -12.66
C ILE A 725 18.52 41.91 -12.89
N ASN A 726 18.49 43.01 -13.66
CA ASN A 726 19.67 43.80 -13.97
C ASN A 726 20.22 44.58 -12.76
N ILE A 727 19.40 44.88 -11.75
CA ILE A 727 19.82 45.66 -10.58
C ILE A 727 20.24 44.75 -9.41
N ILE A 728 19.34 43.87 -8.94
CA ILE A 728 19.58 43.03 -7.75
C ILE A 728 19.95 41.58 -8.08
N GLY A 729 20.03 41.25 -9.37
CA GLY A 729 20.33 39.91 -9.83
C GLY A 729 19.11 39.00 -9.88
N VAL A 730 19.25 37.96 -10.72
CA VAL A 730 18.24 36.91 -10.96
C VAL A 730 17.75 36.29 -9.65
N THR A 731 18.68 35.97 -8.74
CA THR A 731 18.40 35.18 -7.55
C THR A 731 17.56 35.93 -6.51
N LEU A 732 17.92 37.17 -6.19
CA LEU A 732 17.19 37.96 -5.18
C LEU A 732 15.84 38.43 -5.71
N GLY A 733 15.78 38.86 -6.98
CA GLY A 733 14.54 39.24 -7.63
C GLY A 733 13.51 38.12 -7.61
N MET A 734 13.85 36.95 -8.17
CA MET A 734 12.94 35.79 -8.23
C MET A 734 12.43 35.35 -6.87
N LEU A 735 13.28 35.41 -5.83
CA LEU A 735 12.85 35.08 -4.48
C LEU A 735 11.75 36.03 -4.00
N ILE A 736 11.97 37.34 -4.11
CA ILE A 736 11.06 38.35 -3.57
C ILE A 736 9.73 38.31 -4.31
N TRP A 737 9.73 38.47 -5.65
CA TRP A 737 8.46 38.49 -6.39
C TRP A 737 7.76 37.13 -6.37
N GLY A 738 8.52 36.02 -6.38
CA GLY A 738 7.96 34.67 -6.32
C GLY A 738 7.27 34.40 -5.00
N THR A 739 7.88 34.80 -3.88
CA THR A 739 7.29 34.66 -2.54
C THR A 739 6.03 35.50 -2.39
N VAL A 740 6.07 36.76 -2.85
CA VAL A 740 4.91 37.65 -2.80
C VAL A 740 3.78 37.12 -3.70
N ASN A 741 4.07 36.69 -4.93
CA ASN A 741 3.10 36.05 -5.83
C ASN A 741 2.39 34.86 -5.14
N CYS A 742 3.20 33.94 -4.58
CA CYS A 742 2.71 32.77 -3.86
C CYS A 742 1.76 33.15 -2.72
N VAL A 743 2.19 34.05 -1.82
CA VAL A 743 1.42 34.43 -0.64
C VAL A 743 0.15 35.20 -1.00
N VAL A 744 0.24 36.13 -1.96
CA VAL A 744 -0.90 36.97 -2.37
C VAL A 744 -1.96 36.12 -3.07
N GLY A 745 -1.57 35.30 -4.05
CA GLY A 745 -2.51 34.43 -4.75
C GLY A 745 -3.13 33.38 -3.83
N TRP A 746 -2.34 32.81 -2.92
CA TRP A 746 -2.84 31.94 -1.87
C TRP A 746 -3.82 32.66 -0.93
N ALA A 747 -3.52 33.89 -0.51
CA ALA A 747 -4.37 34.67 0.39
C ALA A 747 -5.71 35.07 -0.26
N CYS A 748 -5.68 35.48 -1.54
CA CYS A 748 -6.89 35.72 -2.34
C CYS A 748 -7.80 34.49 -2.32
N GLY A 749 -7.26 33.31 -2.63
CA GLY A 749 -8.01 32.06 -2.61
C GLY A 749 -8.49 31.65 -1.21
N ARG A 750 -7.63 31.77 -0.19
CA ARG A 750 -7.90 31.28 1.18
C ARG A 750 -8.90 32.15 1.93
N PHE A 751 -8.82 33.46 1.78
CA PHE A 751 -9.61 34.41 2.56
C PHE A 751 -10.75 35.06 1.77
N GLY A 752 -10.83 34.86 0.45
CA GLY A 752 -11.88 35.48 -0.36
C GLY A 752 -11.71 37.01 -0.41
N LEU A 753 -10.49 37.48 -0.67
CA LEU A 753 -10.22 38.92 -0.71
C LEU A 753 -11.01 39.59 -1.85
N PHE A 754 -11.44 40.84 -1.63
CA PHE A 754 -12.22 41.64 -2.61
C PHE A 754 -13.56 41.01 -3.01
N ASP A 755 -14.31 40.53 -2.01
CA ASP A 755 -15.66 39.97 -2.19
C ASP A 755 -15.72 38.68 -3.04
N THR A 756 -14.63 37.92 -3.07
CA THR A 756 -14.60 36.61 -3.72
C THR A 756 -14.98 35.50 -2.74
N ILE A 757 -15.51 34.38 -3.25
CA ILE A 757 -15.88 33.25 -2.38
C ILE A 757 -14.60 32.60 -1.81
N PRO A 758 -14.43 32.52 -0.48
CA PRO A 758 -13.26 31.91 0.13
C PRO A 758 -13.22 30.39 -0.13
N SER A 759 -12.08 29.89 -0.59
CA SER A 759 -11.82 28.47 -0.85
C SER A 759 -10.97 27.86 0.27
N ILE A 760 -11.64 27.26 1.27
CA ILE A 760 -10.98 26.70 2.46
C ILE A 760 -10.70 25.20 2.23
N PRO A 761 -9.42 24.74 2.25
CA PRO A 761 -9.10 23.31 2.19
C PRO A 761 -9.65 22.54 3.41
N LYS A 762 -9.90 21.23 3.28
CA LYS A 762 -10.40 20.38 4.40
C LYS A 762 -9.50 20.47 5.64
N SER A 763 -8.17 20.49 5.48
CA SER A 763 -7.22 20.82 6.55
C SER A 763 -6.46 22.12 6.29
N PRO A 764 -6.92 23.23 6.89
CA PRO A 764 -6.17 24.48 6.87
C PRO A 764 -4.77 24.35 7.49
N PHE A 765 -4.62 23.51 8.51
CA PHE A 765 -3.33 23.34 9.20
C PHE A 765 -2.25 22.74 8.29
N ILE A 766 -2.58 21.67 7.56
CA ILE A 766 -1.66 21.05 6.60
C ILE A 766 -1.35 22.05 5.47
N ASN A 767 -2.36 22.79 5.00
CA ASN A 767 -2.19 23.81 3.98
C ASN A 767 -1.18 24.92 4.40
N TYR A 768 -1.31 25.46 5.62
CA TYR A 768 -0.37 26.46 6.15
C TYR A 768 1.05 25.91 6.28
N ILE A 769 1.19 24.68 6.78
CA ILE A 769 2.51 24.03 6.88
C ILE A 769 3.13 23.86 5.49
N GLY A 770 2.34 23.37 4.52
CA GLY A 770 2.78 23.22 3.14
C GLY A 770 3.25 24.55 2.53
N LEU A 771 2.49 25.63 2.73
CA LEU A 771 2.85 26.99 2.32
C LEU A 771 4.21 27.41 2.91
N ILE A 772 4.42 27.19 4.21
CA ILE A 772 5.69 27.52 4.88
C ILE A 772 6.86 26.73 4.23
N PHE A 773 6.68 25.44 3.96
CA PHE A 773 7.73 24.62 3.34
C PHE A 773 8.06 25.08 1.91
N VAL A 774 7.07 25.43 1.07
CA VAL A 774 7.38 25.91 -0.27
C VAL A 774 8.09 27.27 -0.26
N ILE A 775 7.77 28.15 0.70
CA ILE A 775 8.49 29.42 0.90
C ILE A 775 9.93 29.18 1.36
N ILE A 776 10.14 28.28 2.34
CA ILE A 776 11.50 27.88 2.76
C ILE A 776 12.28 27.32 1.57
N GLY A 777 11.64 26.48 0.76
CA GLY A 777 12.24 25.94 -0.46
C GLY A 777 12.64 27.02 -1.46
N GLY A 778 11.80 28.03 -1.68
CA GLY A 778 12.13 29.23 -2.46
C GLY A 778 13.37 29.97 -1.93
N ILE A 779 13.46 30.16 -0.61
CA ILE A 779 14.63 30.76 0.05
C ILE A 779 15.89 29.91 -0.14
N LEU A 780 15.77 28.58 -0.14
CA LEU A 780 16.91 27.70 -0.39
C LEU A 780 17.35 27.75 -1.85
N PHE A 781 16.41 27.78 -2.81
CA PHE A 781 16.71 27.99 -4.23
C PHE A 781 17.46 29.30 -4.45
N SER A 782 17.08 30.36 -3.72
CA SER A 782 17.75 31.66 -3.82
C SER A 782 19.17 31.69 -3.23
N ARG A 783 19.66 30.62 -2.60
CA ARG A 783 21.02 30.56 -2.05
C ARG A 783 21.98 29.77 -2.93
N ILE A 784 21.47 29.16 -4.00
CA ILE A 784 22.27 28.40 -4.96
C ILE A 784 23.06 29.39 -5.81
N LYS A 785 24.40 29.24 -5.81
CA LYS A 785 25.28 30.04 -6.66
C LYS A 785 25.28 29.46 -8.07
N SER A 786 24.94 30.28 -9.06
CA SER A 786 25.06 29.92 -10.48
C SER A 786 26.31 30.58 -11.07
N SER A 787 27.03 29.85 -11.91
CA SER A 787 28.13 30.40 -12.72
C SER A 787 27.52 31.33 -13.77
N SER A 788 27.95 32.59 -13.88
CA SER A 788 27.48 33.48 -14.94
C SER A 788 27.90 32.91 -16.30
N ILE A 789 26.94 32.62 -17.18
CA ILE A 789 27.23 32.37 -18.58
C ILE A 789 27.85 33.65 -19.14
N THR A 790 29.05 33.56 -19.70
CA THR A 790 29.62 34.59 -20.57
C THR A 790 28.62 34.79 -21.69
N ARG A 791 27.82 35.86 -21.64
CA ARG A 791 27.04 36.28 -22.79
C ARG A 791 28.06 36.51 -23.89
N THR A 792 27.90 35.84 -25.02
CA THR A 792 28.63 36.26 -26.22
C THR A 792 28.16 37.68 -26.48
N ASP A 793 29.01 38.65 -26.16
CA ASP A 793 28.98 39.96 -26.81
C ASP A 793 29.42 39.74 -28.27
N SER A 794 28.68 38.90 -28.99
CA SER A 794 28.85 38.73 -30.43
C SER A 794 28.11 39.88 -31.09
N GLN A 795 28.91 40.91 -31.35
CA GLN A 795 28.94 41.72 -32.56
C GLN A 795 27.74 42.65 -32.84
N GLU A 796 28.10 43.93 -32.92
CA GLU A 796 27.54 44.95 -33.81
C GLU A 796 26.01 45.05 -33.82
N SER A 797 25.50 45.88 -32.91
CA SER A 797 24.34 46.68 -33.22
C SER A 797 24.60 47.40 -34.55
N PHE A 798 24.02 46.91 -35.66
CA PHE A 798 23.88 47.66 -36.90
C PHE A 798 22.92 48.84 -36.66
N GLY A 799 23.38 49.81 -35.87
CA GLY A 799 22.93 51.19 -35.90
C GLY A 799 23.89 51.98 -36.80
N PRO A 800 23.48 53.15 -37.34
CA PRO A 800 24.33 53.90 -38.25
C PRO A 800 25.63 54.27 -37.55
N VAL A 801 26.74 54.14 -38.28
CA VAL A 801 28.09 54.55 -37.88
C VAL A 801 28.07 56.06 -37.69
N ASP A 802 27.75 56.51 -36.47
CA ASP A 802 28.10 57.86 -36.03
C ASP A 802 29.50 57.76 -35.44
N GLU A 803 30.48 58.21 -36.23
CA GLU A 803 31.85 58.52 -35.83
C GLU A 803 31.82 59.39 -34.57
N VAL A 804 32.27 58.87 -33.42
CA VAL A 804 32.53 59.68 -32.23
C VAL A 804 33.88 59.27 -31.65
N ASP A 805 34.90 59.93 -32.19
CA ASP A 805 36.22 60.26 -31.64
C ASP A 805 36.60 59.65 -30.28
N GLU A 806 37.50 58.66 -30.36
CA GLU A 806 38.23 58.06 -29.23
C GLU A 806 39.08 59.07 -28.42
N GLU A 807 39.22 60.32 -28.89
CA GLU A 807 40.04 61.34 -28.23
C GLU A 807 39.37 61.95 -26.98
N SER A 808 38.04 61.81 -26.82
CA SER A 808 37.32 62.34 -25.65
C SER A 808 37.42 61.46 -24.40
N ASN A 809 37.79 60.17 -24.52
CA ASN A 809 37.88 59.26 -23.39
C ASN A 809 39.25 59.27 -22.68
N LEU A 810 40.30 59.84 -23.30
CA LEU A 810 41.63 59.91 -22.70
C LEU A 810 41.81 61.13 -21.76
N LEU A 811 40.95 62.14 -21.84
CA LEU A 811 41.11 63.40 -21.11
C LEU A 811 40.35 63.52 -19.78
N ASN A 812 39.60 62.50 -19.34
CA ASN A 812 38.95 62.50 -18.01
C ASN A 812 39.74 61.72 -16.95
N THR A 813 41.06 61.68 -17.10
CA THR A 813 41.99 61.06 -16.14
C THR A 813 42.61 62.13 -15.23
N GLY A 814 41.79 62.80 -14.41
CA GLY A 814 42.30 63.82 -13.48
C GLY A 814 41.26 64.34 -12.50
N SER A 815 41.44 64.00 -11.22
CA SER A 815 40.81 64.59 -10.02
C SER A 815 39.28 64.56 -9.92
N ASN A 816 38.71 63.50 -9.30
CA ASN A 816 37.49 63.54 -8.44
C ASN A 816 37.22 62.18 -7.76
N ILE A 817 38.26 61.58 -7.15
CA ILE A 817 38.21 60.21 -6.61
C ILE A 817 37.37 60.10 -5.30
N THR A 818 37.07 61.19 -4.60
CA THR A 818 36.31 61.13 -3.33
C THR A 818 34.79 61.37 -3.47
N GLU A 819 34.32 62.17 -4.43
CA GLU A 819 32.87 62.38 -4.64
C GLU A 819 32.24 61.26 -5.47
N THR A 820 32.97 60.72 -6.43
CA THR A 820 32.45 59.67 -7.34
C THR A 820 32.12 58.38 -6.58
N GLU A 821 32.95 57.93 -5.64
CA GLU A 821 32.66 56.71 -4.85
C GLU A 821 31.45 56.88 -3.92
N VAL A 822 31.29 58.03 -3.24
CA VAL A 822 30.16 58.26 -2.33
C VAL A 822 28.83 58.38 -3.09
N ILE A 823 28.83 59.08 -4.23
CA ILE A 823 27.67 59.14 -5.13
C ILE A 823 27.36 57.75 -5.69
N ASN A 824 28.38 56.96 -6.06
CA ASN A 824 28.17 55.63 -6.60
C ASN A 824 27.62 54.63 -5.56
N ILE A 825 28.07 54.70 -4.29
CA ILE A 825 27.56 53.90 -3.17
C ILE A 825 26.11 54.28 -2.81
N ASN A 826 25.78 55.58 -2.77
CA ASN A 826 24.41 56.02 -2.54
C ASN A 826 23.50 55.64 -3.71
N SER A 827 24.00 55.73 -4.96
CA SER A 827 23.25 55.33 -6.15
C SER A 827 22.97 53.82 -6.18
N THR A 828 23.92 52.98 -5.79
CA THR A 828 23.75 51.52 -5.73
C THR A 828 22.75 51.14 -4.66
N LYS A 829 22.87 51.68 -3.43
CA LYS A 829 21.86 51.47 -2.37
C LYS A 829 20.46 51.95 -2.76
N PHE A 830 20.35 53.06 -3.50
CA PHE A 830 19.07 53.57 -3.97
C PHE A 830 18.46 52.68 -5.07
N LYS A 831 19.27 52.24 -6.04
CA LYS A 831 18.87 51.29 -7.08
C LYS A 831 18.40 49.96 -6.47
N ASP A 832 19.12 49.42 -5.50
CA ASP A 832 18.73 48.18 -4.80
C ASP A 832 17.36 48.31 -4.13
N LYS A 833 17.10 49.44 -3.45
CA LYS A 833 15.78 49.71 -2.85
C LYS A 833 14.67 49.77 -3.89
N ILE A 834 14.90 50.44 -5.02
CA ILE A 834 13.93 50.50 -6.12
C ILE A 834 13.63 49.09 -6.65
N ALA A 835 14.65 48.27 -6.87
CA ALA A 835 14.48 46.92 -7.40
C ALA A 835 13.73 45.99 -6.42
N ILE A 836 13.96 46.14 -5.10
CA ILE A 836 13.18 45.43 -4.09
C ILE A 836 11.71 45.85 -4.14
N ILE A 837 11.42 47.15 -4.23
CA ILE A 837 10.04 47.67 -4.34
C ILE A 837 9.36 47.15 -5.63
N LEU A 838 10.07 47.19 -6.76
CA LEU A 838 9.59 46.65 -8.04
C LEU A 838 9.34 45.14 -7.95
N SER A 839 10.18 44.38 -7.22
CA SER A 839 9.97 42.94 -7.01
C SER A 839 8.70 42.65 -6.20
N ILE A 840 8.45 43.43 -5.15
CA ILE A 840 7.21 43.30 -4.36
C ILE A 840 6.00 43.66 -5.23
N PHE A 841 6.09 44.74 -6.02
CA PHE A 841 5.05 45.14 -6.96
C PHE A 841 4.76 44.04 -8.00
N ALA A 842 5.80 43.47 -8.62
CA ALA A 842 5.66 42.37 -9.56
C ALA A 842 4.95 41.17 -8.93
N GLY A 843 5.38 40.79 -7.73
CA GLY A 843 4.75 39.70 -6.98
C GLY A 843 3.28 39.96 -6.65
N LEU A 844 2.92 41.18 -6.25
CA LEU A 844 1.54 41.58 -5.99
C LEU A 844 0.70 41.45 -7.27
N CYS A 845 1.19 42.00 -8.38
CA CYS A 845 0.56 41.93 -9.70
C CYS A 845 0.32 40.48 -10.16
N TYR A 846 1.30 39.60 -10.00
CA TYR A 846 1.14 38.18 -10.32
C TYR A 846 0.12 37.49 -9.42
N GLY A 847 0.13 37.79 -8.11
CA GLY A 847 -0.79 37.17 -7.15
C GLY A 847 -2.26 37.56 -7.36
N ILE A 848 -2.54 38.76 -7.87
CA ILE A 848 -3.91 39.24 -8.15
C ILE A 848 -4.37 38.98 -9.59
N THR A 849 -3.55 38.34 -10.43
CA THR A 849 -3.84 38.16 -11.86
C THR A 849 -5.17 37.43 -12.14
N PHE A 850 -5.55 36.49 -11.26
CA PHE A 850 -6.80 35.74 -11.39
C PHE A 850 -8.00 36.41 -10.71
N LEU A 851 -7.78 37.44 -9.89
CA LEU A 851 -8.81 38.06 -9.08
C LEU A 851 -10.02 38.55 -9.91
N PRO A 852 -9.85 39.22 -11.08
CA PRO A 852 -11.01 39.66 -11.86
C PRO A 852 -11.88 38.53 -12.40
N VAL A 853 -11.28 37.39 -12.78
CA VAL A 853 -12.02 36.20 -13.25
C VAL A 853 -12.81 35.59 -12.10
N VAL A 854 -12.16 35.45 -10.95
CA VAL A 854 -12.75 34.85 -9.75
C VAL A 854 -13.88 35.71 -9.19
N TYR A 855 -13.75 37.03 -9.29
CA TYR A 855 -14.82 37.97 -8.95
C TYR A 855 -16.06 37.74 -9.82
N ILE A 856 -15.91 37.61 -11.14
CA ILE A 856 -17.02 37.32 -12.06
C ILE A 856 -17.69 35.98 -11.67
N GLN A 857 -16.90 34.93 -11.46
CA GLN A 857 -17.40 33.60 -11.07
C GLN A 857 -18.11 33.62 -9.70
N SER A 858 -17.70 34.51 -8.79
CA SER A 858 -18.31 34.68 -7.46
C SER A 858 -19.63 35.45 -7.50
N HIS A 859 -19.90 36.21 -8.58
CA HIS A 859 -21.07 37.07 -8.73
C HIS A 859 -21.95 36.67 -9.93
N PRO A 860 -22.51 35.44 -9.98
CA PRO A 860 -23.34 34.97 -11.10
C PRO A 860 -24.64 35.78 -11.28
N LYS A 861 -25.04 36.58 -10.28
CA LYS A 861 -26.19 37.49 -10.39
C LYS A 861 -25.85 38.77 -11.16
N GLU A 862 -24.62 39.27 -11.03
CA GLU A 862 -24.14 40.46 -11.75
C GLU A 862 -23.67 40.09 -13.16
N TYR A 863 -23.18 38.86 -13.33
CA TYR A 863 -22.69 38.31 -14.59
C TYR A 863 -23.44 37.02 -14.98
N PRO A 864 -24.74 37.09 -15.32
CA PRO A 864 -25.56 35.90 -15.61
C PRO A 864 -25.10 35.13 -16.85
N ASP A 865 -24.54 35.83 -17.84
CA ASP A 865 -24.06 35.24 -19.10
C ASP A 865 -22.58 34.82 -19.04
N ALA A 866 -21.94 34.92 -17.87
CA ALA A 866 -20.54 34.53 -17.74
C ALA A 866 -20.37 33.00 -17.75
N PRO A 867 -19.33 32.48 -18.43
CA PRO A 867 -18.96 31.08 -18.33
C PRO A 867 -18.67 30.67 -16.88
N LYS A 868 -18.96 29.41 -16.53
CA LYS A 868 -18.57 28.86 -15.23
C LYS A 868 -17.11 28.42 -15.21
N ASP A 869 -16.64 27.83 -16.32
CA ASP A 869 -15.30 27.26 -16.41
C ASP A 869 -14.24 28.37 -16.55
N ALA A 870 -13.18 28.32 -15.76
CA ALA A 870 -12.13 29.34 -15.78
C ALA A 870 -11.36 29.39 -17.12
N ILE A 871 -11.24 28.26 -17.83
CA ILE A 871 -10.59 28.19 -19.15
C ILE A 871 -11.27 29.11 -20.17
N ALA A 872 -12.59 29.29 -20.09
CA ALA A 872 -13.34 30.14 -21.00
C ALA A 872 -12.97 31.63 -20.91
N PHE A 873 -12.35 32.06 -19.81
CA PHE A 873 -11.86 33.44 -19.62
C PHE A 873 -10.45 33.67 -20.18
N ALA A 874 -9.75 32.62 -20.63
CA ALA A 874 -8.36 32.73 -21.09
C ALA A 874 -8.19 33.73 -22.24
N PHE A 875 -9.14 33.76 -23.19
CA PHE A 875 -9.09 34.71 -24.30
C PHE A 875 -9.18 36.18 -23.82
N SER A 876 -10.10 36.48 -22.90
CA SER A 876 -10.23 37.83 -22.32
C SER A 876 -9.00 38.21 -21.49
N HIS A 877 -8.46 37.29 -20.71
CA HIS A 877 -7.22 37.49 -19.97
C HIS A 877 -6.05 37.79 -20.92
N TYR A 878 -5.89 37.02 -22.01
CA TYR A 878 -4.78 37.16 -22.95
C TYR A 878 -4.90 38.42 -23.81
N THR A 879 -6.13 38.84 -24.11
CA THR A 879 -6.40 40.14 -24.72
C THR A 879 -5.88 41.27 -23.83
N GLY A 880 -6.11 41.19 -22.51
CA GLY A 880 -5.58 42.15 -21.55
C GLY A 880 -4.05 42.23 -21.55
N ILE A 881 -3.39 41.07 -21.63
CA ILE A 881 -1.92 40.99 -21.77
C ILE A 881 -1.47 41.73 -23.02
N PHE A 882 -2.01 41.35 -24.19
CA PHE A 882 -1.61 41.89 -25.47
C PHE A 882 -1.80 43.40 -25.60
N VAL A 883 -2.96 43.90 -25.19
CA VAL A 883 -3.25 45.35 -25.20
C VAL A 883 -2.25 46.07 -24.31
N THR A 884 -2.03 45.58 -23.09
CA THR A 884 -1.10 46.20 -22.14
C THR A 884 0.32 46.23 -22.69
N THR A 885 0.85 45.10 -23.16
CA THR A 885 2.22 45.04 -23.71
C THR A 885 2.39 45.92 -24.94
N THR A 886 1.34 46.05 -25.77
CA THR A 886 1.37 46.91 -26.97
C THR A 886 1.37 48.39 -26.59
N VAL A 887 0.56 48.81 -25.61
CA VAL A 887 0.56 50.18 -25.10
C VAL A 887 1.93 50.56 -24.53
N PHE A 888 2.53 49.69 -23.73
CA PHE A 888 3.88 49.94 -23.19
C PHE A 888 4.95 49.99 -24.30
N MET A 889 4.84 49.16 -25.33
CA MET A 889 5.75 49.24 -26.49
C MET A 889 5.61 50.56 -27.25
N ILE A 890 4.38 51.06 -27.44
CA ILE A 890 4.14 52.37 -28.08
C ILE A 890 4.76 53.49 -27.24
N ILE A 891 4.51 53.50 -25.93
CA ILE A 891 5.09 54.50 -25.01
C ILE A 891 6.62 54.43 -25.05
N TYR A 892 7.17 53.22 -25.08
CA TYR A 892 8.61 53.00 -25.15
C TYR A 892 9.22 53.51 -26.45
N CYS A 893 8.58 53.25 -27.60
CA CYS A 893 8.99 53.81 -28.88
C CYS A 893 8.96 55.35 -28.88
N ILE A 894 7.93 55.96 -28.28
CA ILE A 894 7.86 57.42 -28.12
C ILE A 894 9.01 57.92 -27.24
N TYR A 895 9.23 57.29 -26.09
CA TYR A 895 10.29 57.64 -25.13
C TYR A 895 11.69 57.52 -25.75
N LYS A 896 11.95 56.46 -26.52
CA LYS A 896 13.21 56.24 -27.24
C LYS A 896 13.31 56.99 -28.57
N LYS A 897 12.38 57.90 -28.87
CA LYS A 897 12.33 58.66 -30.15
C LYS A 897 12.43 57.75 -31.38
N ASN A 898 11.69 56.65 -31.36
CA ASN A 898 11.67 55.61 -32.39
C ASN A 898 13.04 54.92 -32.64
N LYS A 899 13.92 54.89 -31.63
CA LYS A 899 15.14 54.07 -31.58
C LYS A 899 15.08 53.05 -30.43
N PRO A 900 14.10 52.13 -30.41
CA PRO A 900 14.02 51.09 -29.39
C PRO A 900 15.23 50.13 -29.44
N GLU A 901 15.63 49.59 -28.29
CA GLU A 901 16.64 48.52 -28.25
C GLU A 901 16.00 47.20 -28.70
N ILE A 902 16.29 46.77 -29.93
CA ILE A 902 15.73 45.56 -30.53
C ILE A 902 16.86 44.59 -30.86
N ASN A 903 16.80 43.39 -30.29
CA ASN A 903 17.60 42.26 -30.70
C ASN A 903 16.77 41.33 -31.59
N ASN A 904 17.10 41.24 -32.88
CA ASN A 904 16.33 40.41 -33.82
C ASN A 904 16.46 38.91 -33.54
N GLU A 905 17.59 38.45 -32.98
CA GLU A 905 17.82 37.03 -32.70
C GLU A 905 16.92 36.49 -31.59
N ILE A 906 16.38 37.36 -30.72
CA ILE A 906 15.54 36.95 -29.60
C ILE A 906 14.07 36.75 -29.97
N ILE A 907 13.65 37.11 -31.18
CA ILE A 907 12.25 37.05 -31.61
C ILE A 907 11.70 35.63 -31.48
N LEU A 908 12.33 34.64 -32.12
CA LEU A 908 11.88 33.24 -32.07
C LEU A 908 11.95 32.66 -30.64
N PRO A 909 13.04 32.85 -29.86
CA PRO A 909 13.06 32.50 -28.44
C PRO A 909 11.91 33.13 -27.61
N SER A 910 11.55 34.38 -27.89
CA SER A 910 10.46 35.09 -27.22
C SER A 910 9.09 34.53 -27.59
N ILE A 911 8.90 34.12 -28.85
CA ILE A 911 7.70 33.40 -29.30
C ILE A 911 7.56 32.09 -28.52
N ILE A 912 8.62 31.26 -28.46
CA ILE A 912 8.57 29.99 -27.72
C ILE A 912 8.23 30.23 -26.25
N THR A 913 8.82 31.26 -25.64
CA THR A 913 8.53 31.67 -24.25
C THR A 913 7.05 32.01 -24.05
N GLY A 914 6.47 32.81 -24.97
CA GLY A 914 5.04 33.17 -24.93
C GLY A 914 4.11 31.97 -25.11
N VAL A 915 4.43 31.03 -26.01
CA VAL A 915 3.69 29.77 -26.16
C VAL A 915 3.75 28.95 -24.87
N MET A 916 4.95 28.82 -24.29
CA MET A 916 5.12 28.03 -23.07
C MET A 916 4.31 28.59 -21.90
N TRP A 917 4.35 29.92 -21.72
CA TRP A 917 3.57 30.59 -20.68
C TRP A 917 2.07 30.44 -20.89
N SER A 918 1.58 30.67 -22.11
CA SER A 918 0.14 30.59 -22.41
C SER A 918 -0.42 29.17 -22.30
N VAL A 919 0.35 28.15 -22.69
CA VAL A 919 -0.05 26.75 -22.46
C VAL A 919 -0.07 26.43 -20.97
N ALA A 920 0.96 26.82 -20.22
CA ALA A 920 0.99 26.62 -18.76
C ALA A 920 -0.24 27.21 -18.07
N GLN A 921 -0.60 28.43 -18.46
CA GLN A 921 -1.70 29.19 -17.89
C GLN A 921 -3.07 28.56 -18.18
N LEU A 922 -3.26 27.89 -19.33
CA LEU A 922 -4.49 27.12 -19.60
C LEU A 922 -4.66 25.94 -18.64
N PHE A 923 -3.59 25.28 -18.25
CA PHE A 923 -3.62 24.20 -17.26
C PHE A 923 -3.86 24.73 -15.83
N VAL A 924 -3.42 25.95 -15.51
CA VAL A 924 -3.72 26.60 -14.22
C VAL A 924 -5.21 26.93 -14.11
N ALA A 925 -5.83 27.32 -15.22
CA ALA A 925 -7.25 27.64 -15.30
C ALA A 925 -8.18 26.41 -15.16
N ASN A 926 -7.68 25.26 -14.72
CA ASN A 926 -8.50 24.11 -14.38
C ASN A 926 -9.17 24.32 -13.02
N ASP A 927 -10.51 24.33 -12.98
CA ASP A 927 -11.31 24.49 -11.76
C ASP A 927 -11.20 23.32 -10.77
N ALA A 928 -10.48 22.24 -11.14
CA ALA A 928 -10.26 21.09 -10.29
C ALA A 928 -9.57 21.41 -8.95
N LEU A 929 -8.72 22.45 -8.88
CA LEU A 929 -8.05 22.84 -7.64
C LEU A 929 -8.34 24.29 -7.27
N SER A 930 -8.54 24.52 -5.98
CA SER A 930 -8.71 25.88 -5.47
C SER A 930 -7.41 26.67 -5.54
N GLN A 931 -7.52 27.99 -5.62
CA GLN A 931 -6.37 28.90 -5.65
C GLN A 931 -5.45 28.76 -4.42
N ALA A 932 -6.02 28.46 -3.25
CA ALA A 932 -5.27 28.19 -2.02
C ALA A 932 -4.39 26.93 -2.09
N ILE A 933 -4.56 26.09 -3.12
CA ILE A 933 -3.73 24.92 -3.40
C ILE A 933 -2.85 25.18 -4.62
N THR A 934 -3.43 25.72 -5.69
CA THR A 934 -2.77 25.94 -6.97
C THR A 934 -1.59 26.90 -6.84
N PHE A 935 -1.76 28.09 -6.25
CA PHE A 935 -0.71 29.13 -6.18
C PHE A 935 0.59 28.68 -5.50
N PRO A 936 0.56 28.08 -4.29
CA PRO A 936 1.78 27.59 -3.67
C PRO A 936 2.57 26.59 -4.52
N ILE A 937 1.87 25.78 -5.32
CA ILE A 937 2.49 24.82 -6.24
C ILE A 937 3.06 25.56 -7.45
N ILE A 938 2.23 26.30 -8.19
CA ILE A 938 2.64 26.92 -9.47
C ILE A 938 3.60 28.09 -9.31
N SER A 939 3.74 28.68 -8.12
CA SER A 939 4.71 29.77 -7.89
C SER A 939 6.08 29.25 -7.45
N MET A 940 6.17 28.08 -6.81
CA MET A 940 7.40 27.58 -6.19
C MET A 940 7.99 26.35 -6.88
N VAL A 941 7.15 25.44 -7.38
CA VAL A 941 7.60 24.25 -8.12
C VAL A 941 8.30 24.58 -9.45
N PRO A 942 7.97 25.66 -10.20
CA PRO A 942 8.79 26.10 -11.32
C PRO A 942 10.27 26.29 -10.99
N GLY A 943 10.60 26.67 -9.75
CA GLY A 943 11.97 26.80 -9.28
C GLY A 943 12.75 25.48 -9.34
N ILE A 944 12.07 24.34 -9.11
CA ILE A 944 12.65 23.00 -9.29
C ILE A 944 13.02 22.79 -10.76
N CYS A 945 12.07 23.04 -11.67
CA CYS A 945 12.27 22.84 -13.11
C CYS A 945 13.38 23.75 -13.66
N ALA A 946 13.39 25.02 -13.28
CA ALA A 946 14.43 25.98 -13.66
C ALA A 946 15.82 25.53 -13.17
N ALA A 947 15.91 25.08 -11.91
CA ALA A 947 17.17 24.59 -11.35
C ALA A 947 17.66 23.30 -12.02
N LEU A 948 16.76 22.41 -12.43
CA LEU A 948 17.11 21.22 -13.20
C LEU A 948 17.68 21.58 -14.57
N TRP A 949 17.12 22.56 -15.28
CA TRP A 949 17.76 23.10 -16.50
C TRP A 949 19.13 23.69 -16.22
N GLY A 950 19.28 24.39 -15.10
CA GLY A 950 20.56 24.93 -14.62
C GLY A 950 21.64 23.85 -14.42
N VAL A 951 21.27 22.68 -13.90
CA VAL A 951 22.20 21.56 -13.70
C VAL A 951 22.43 20.77 -15.00
N LEU A 952 21.36 20.37 -15.68
CA LEU A 952 21.42 19.36 -16.75
C LEU A 952 21.83 19.94 -18.10
N TYR A 953 21.30 21.11 -18.44
CA TYR A 953 21.48 21.72 -19.76
C TYR A 953 22.52 22.84 -19.72
N PHE A 954 22.35 23.83 -18.84
CA PHE A 954 23.28 24.95 -18.72
C PHE A 954 24.56 24.58 -17.96
N LYS A 955 24.52 23.54 -17.12
CA LYS A 955 25.63 23.10 -16.26
C LYS A 955 26.25 24.24 -15.44
N GLU A 956 25.43 25.20 -15.03
CA GLU A 956 25.84 26.42 -14.33
C GLU A 956 25.84 26.25 -12.81
N ILE A 957 24.98 25.36 -12.30
CA ILE A 957 24.93 24.97 -10.89
C ILE A 957 25.91 23.80 -10.73
N THR A 958 27.11 24.11 -10.23
CA THR A 958 28.18 23.13 -10.02
C THR A 958 28.73 23.24 -8.60
N GLY A 959 29.45 22.18 -8.16
CA GLY A 959 30.05 22.10 -6.83
C GLY A 959 29.17 21.34 -5.82
N LYS A 960 29.83 20.58 -4.93
CA LYS A 960 29.15 19.66 -3.98
C LYS A 960 28.20 20.39 -3.02
N GLU A 961 28.58 21.57 -2.53
CA GLU A 961 27.76 22.36 -1.61
C GLU A 961 26.48 22.88 -2.29
N ASN A 962 26.61 23.43 -3.51
CA ASN A 962 25.47 23.85 -4.31
C ASN A 962 24.54 22.68 -4.65
N MET A 963 25.10 21.51 -5.00
CA MET A 963 24.31 20.31 -5.27
C MET A 963 23.58 19.79 -4.04
N LEU A 964 24.20 19.85 -2.85
CA LEU A 964 23.55 19.48 -1.59
C LEU A 964 22.41 20.46 -1.25
N LEU A 965 22.66 21.77 -1.37
CA LEU A 965 21.67 22.80 -1.16
C LEU A 965 20.50 22.69 -2.13
N LEU A 966 20.78 22.41 -3.41
CA LEU A 966 19.77 22.14 -4.43
C LEU A 966 18.93 20.93 -4.08
N ALA A 967 19.54 19.81 -3.67
CA ALA A 967 18.82 18.63 -3.26
C ALA A 967 17.90 18.91 -2.04
N LEU A 968 18.36 19.73 -1.09
CA LEU A 968 17.55 20.18 0.04
C LEU A 968 16.39 21.10 -0.41
N ALA A 969 16.65 22.05 -1.31
CA ALA A 969 15.63 22.96 -1.85
C ALA A 969 14.53 22.20 -2.60
N ILE A 970 14.91 21.30 -3.52
CA ILE A 970 13.98 20.42 -4.23
C ILE A 970 13.18 19.57 -3.22
N GLY A 971 13.87 18.91 -2.28
CA GLY A 971 13.21 18.07 -1.29
C GLY A 971 12.18 18.81 -0.44
N ILE A 972 12.51 20.02 0.03
CA ILE A 972 11.63 20.86 0.84
C ILE A 972 10.47 21.42 0.03
N THR A 973 10.70 21.94 -1.18
CA THR A 973 9.64 22.46 -2.05
C THR A 973 8.69 21.35 -2.48
N SER A 974 9.20 20.19 -2.90
CA SER A 974 8.35 19.04 -3.25
C SER A 974 7.53 18.57 -2.05
N PHE A 975 8.13 18.52 -0.85
CA PHE A 975 7.39 18.17 0.36
C PHE A 975 6.29 19.19 0.68
N GLY A 976 6.59 20.48 0.60
CA GLY A 976 5.60 21.54 0.79
C GLY A 976 4.46 21.48 -0.21
N ALA A 977 4.77 21.29 -1.51
CA ALA A 977 3.78 21.16 -2.58
C ALA A 977 2.86 19.95 -2.37
N ILE A 978 3.41 18.81 -1.93
CA ILE A 978 2.63 17.62 -1.58
C ILE A 978 1.69 17.93 -0.40
N LEU A 979 2.18 18.59 0.66
CA LEU A 979 1.34 18.97 1.79
C LEU A 979 0.19 19.90 1.38
N VAL A 980 0.48 20.91 0.54
CA VAL A 980 -0.54 21.80 0.00
C VAL A 980 -1.58 21.01 -0.81
N GLY A 981 -1.15 20.09 -1.68
CA GLY A 981 -2.04 19.24 -2.47
C GLY A 981 -2.97 18.38 -1.61
N ILE A 982 -2.43 17.61 -0.66
CA ILE A 982 -3.23 16.72 0.19
C ILE A 982 -4.14 17.45 1.18
N SER A 983 -3.89 18.74 1.45
CA SER A 983 -4.73 19.54 2.36
C SER A 983 -6.16 19.74 1.84
N LYS A 984 -6.40 19.45 0.55
CA LYS A 984 -7.75 19.44 -0.03
C LYS A 984 -8.60 18.31 0.54
N ASP A 985 -8.02 17.13 0.74
CA ASP A 985 -8.71 15.89 1.08
C ASP A 985 -8.66 15.54 2.55
N PHE A 986 -7.56 15.87 3.22
CA PHE A 986 -7.27 15.52 4.60
C PHE A 986 -7.40 16.70 5.53
#